data_AF-A0A218U8Z5-F1
#
_entry.id   AF-A0A218U8Z5-F1
#
_cell.length_a   1.000
_cell.length_b   1.000
_cell.length_c   1.000
_cell.angle_alpha   90.00
_cell.angle_beta   90.00
_cell.angle_gamma   90.00
#
_symmetry.space_group_name_H-M   'P 1'
#
loop_
_entity.id
_entity.type
_entity.pdbx_description
1 polymer ?
#
loop_
_entity_poly.entity_id
_entity_poly.type
_entity_poly.pdbx_seq_one_letter_code
_entity_poly.pdbx_strand_id
1 'polypeptide(L)'
;MKVDRTKLKKTPTEAPADCRALIEKLKACSDEQLVTELQQIKTWNIGKCELYHWVDLLDRFDALLAEAGRPVEAMSWMLACDRPERQPLKALLLALLNFTALLIEYSFSRHLYSSIEHLTTLLASSDMHVVLAVLNLLYVFSKRSNYITRLGSERRGPLLARLQHLAESWGGKENGFGLAECCRDLHMMKYPPSATTLHFEFYAEPGVEVKVDKRATSTTLHYIHIEQLDKISESPSEIMESLTKMYSIPKDKQMLLFTHIRLAHGFSNHKKRLQAVQARLHAISILVYSNALQESANSILYNGLIEELVDVLQITDKQLMDIKAASLRTLTSIVHLERTPKLSSIIDCTGTASYHGFLPVLVRNCIQAMIDPSMEPYPHQFATALFSFLYHLASYDAGGEALVSCGMMEALLKVIKFLGDEQDQITFVTRAVRVVDLITNLDMAAFQSHSGLSIFIYRLEHEVDLCRRECPFVIKPKVQRPPAATLPEGEDMETDMEVTDVAMESSPGPSAEARPDPVPPAPPAVPSTSAATPSPRGGVQCIPQRAALLKSMLNFLKKAIQDPAFSDGIRHVMDGSLPTSLKHIISNAEYYGPSLFLLATEVVTVFVFQEPSLLSSLQDNGLTDVMLHALLIKDVCPVMNLSLVLS
;
A
#
# COMPACT_ATOMS: atom_id res chain seq x y z
N MET A 1 24.96 -2.49 -9.86
CA MET A 1 24.23 -1.21 -9.86
C MET A 1 25.06 -0.16 -10.54
N LYS A 2 24.73 0.12 -11.79
CA LYS A 2 24.92 1.48 -12.27
C LYS A 2 23.79 2.33 -11.70
N VAL A 3 23.76 2.60 -10.39
CA VAL A 3 23.08 3.85 -9.99
C VAL A 3 23.90 4.93 -10.59
N ASP A 4 23.24 5.73 -11.41
CA ASP A 4 23.87 6.85 -12.04
C ASP A 4 24.20 7.87 -10.95
N ARG A 5 25.38 7.71 -10.34
CA ARG A 5 25.87 8.55 -9.23
C ARG A 5 25.97 10.01 -9.66
N THR A 6 25.93 10.30 -10.96
CA THR A 6 25.91 11.66 -11.52
C THR A 6 24.56 12.37 -11.34
N LYS A 7 23.47 11.64 -11.08
CA LYS A 7 22.11 12.18 -10.87
C LYS A 7 21.76 12.43 -9.40
N LEU A 8 22.71 12.23 -8.47
CA LEU A 8 22.50 12.44 -7.04
C LEU A 8 22.47 13.93 -6.68
N LYS A 9 21.56 14.33 -5.78
CA LYS A 9 21.61 15.64 -5.12
C LYS A 9 22.88 15.76 -4.27
N LYS A 10 23.45 16.97 -4.21
CA LYS A 10 24.75 17.29 -3.56
C LYS A 10 24.79 17.14 -2.03
N THR A 11 23.69 16.81 -1.37
CA THR A 11 23.63 16.56 0.08
C THR A 11 22.87 15.25 0.34
N PRO A 12 23.56 14.12 0.59
CA PRO A 12 22.89 12.88 0.96
C PRO A 12 22.33 13.03 2.37
N THR A 13 21.00 12.93 2.49
CA THR A 13 20.32 12.76 3.78
C THR A 13 20.77 11.44 4.41
N GLU A 14 21.09 11.41 5.69
CA GLU A 14 21.41 10.14 6.35
C GLU A 14 20.22 9.16 6.30
N ALA A 15 20.53 7.87 6.09
CA ALA A 15 19.51 6.82 6.19
C ALA A 15 18.98 6.73 7.63
N PRO A 16 17.65 6.56 7.83
CA PRO A 16 17.09 6.27 9.15
C PRO A 16 17.80 5.09 9.82
N ALA A 17 17.92 5.10 11.15
CA ALA A 17 18.67 4.10 11.90
C ALA A 17 18.24 2.66 11.59
N ASP A 18 16.93 2.40 11.54
CA ASP A 18 16.37 1.08 11.23
C ASP A 18 16.68 0.65 9.78
N CYS A 19 16.63 1.59 8.84
CA CYS A 19 17.00 1.37 7.44
C CYS A 19 18.49 0.98 7.34
N ARG A 20 19.36 1.72 8.03
CA ARG A 20 20.81 1.48 8.07
C ARG A 20 21.14 0.12 8.70
N ALA A 21 20.48 -0.23 9.80
CA ALA A 21 20.67 -1.52 10.47
C ALA A 21 20.30 -2.69 9.54
N LEU A 22 19.18 -2.59 8.82
CA LEU A 22 18.78 -3.62 7.86
C LEU A 22 19.74 -3.71 6.66
N ILE A 23 20.18 -2.58 6.12
CA ILE A 23 21.15 -2.54 5.02
C ILE A 23 22.44 -3.25 5.42
N GLU A 24 23.01 -2.91 6.58
CA GLU A 24 24.27 -3.51 7.04
C GLU A 24 24.12 -4.99 7.36
N LYS A 25 22.97 -5.42 7.93
CA LYS A 25 22.65 -6.84 8.12
C LYS A 25 22.70 -7.61 6.81
N LEU A 26 21.98 -7.14 5.78
CA LEU A 26 21.89 -7.81 4.49
C LEU A 26 23.20 -7.78 3.70
N LYS A 27 24.01 -6.72 3.85
CA LYS A 27 25.34 -6.62 3.25
C LYS A 27 26.30 -7.66 3.82
N ALA A 28 26.22 -7.95 5.13
CA ALA A 28 27.10 -8.91 5.80
C ALA A 28 26.75 -10.38 5.50
N CYS A 29 25.55 -10.67 4.98
CA CYS A 29 25.12 -12.03 4.69
C CYS A 29 25.86 -12.67 3.50
N SER A 30 26.26 -13.94 3.66
CA SER A 30 26.57 -14.81 2.51
C SER A 30 25.32 -15.08 1.65
N ASP A 31 25.49 -15.63 0.45
CA ASP A 31 24.36 -15.88 -0.46
C ASP A 31 23.28 -16.79 0.16
N GLU A 32 23.67 -17.85 0.88
CA GLU A 32 22.73 -18.77 1.54
C GLU A 32 21.96 -18.07 2.68
N GLN A 33 22.69 -17.34 3.54
CA GLN A 33 22.09 -16.58 4.63
C GLN A 33 21.15 -15.48 4.10
N LEU A 34 21.53 -14.86 2.99
CA LEU A 34 20.75 -13.81 2.36
C LEU A 34 19.39 -14.34 1.90
N VAL A 35 19.30 -15.56 1.37
CA VAL A 35 17.99 -16.18 1.03
C VAL A 35 17.08 -16.22 2.25
N THR A 36 17.58 -16.76 3.36
CA THR A 36 16.78 -16.92 4.59
C THR A 36 16.35 -15.57 5.15
N GLU A 37 17.26 -14.60 5.20
CA GLU A 37 16.96 -13.25 5.72
C GLU A 37 15.95 -12.51 4.84
N LEU A 38 16.10 -12.56 3.52
CA LEU A 38 15.16 -11.91 2.60
C LEU A 38 13.76 -12.55 2.67
N GLN A 39 13.67 -13.88 2.85
CA GLN A 39 12.39 -14.60 2.97
C GLN A 39 11.64 -14.31 4.29
N GLN A 40 12.35 -13.92 5.34
CA GLN A 40 11.74 -13.50 6.61
C GLN A 40 11.05 -12.13 6.49
N ILE A 41 11.50 -11.28 5.56
CA ILE A 41 10.95 -9.94 5.37
C ILE A 41 9.71 -10.00 4.47
N LYS A 42 8.55 -10.31 5.08
CA LYS A 42 7.26 -10.34 4.38
C LYS A 42 6.53 -8.99 4.39
N THR A 43 6.74 -8.20 5.43
CA THR A 43 6.07 -6.91 5.64
C THR A 43 7.11 -5.81 5.83
N TRP A 44 6.86 -4.66 5.22
CA TRP A 44 7.74 -3.51 5.36
C TRP A 44 7.41 -2.73 6.63
N ASN A 45 8.31 -2.82 7.61
CA ASN A 45 8.12 -2.22 8.93
C ASN A 45 8.94 -0.93 9.12
N ILE A 46 9.75 -0.57 8.13
CA ILE A 46 10.58 0.63 8.15
C ILE A 46 9.78 1.77 7.52
N GLY A 47 10.00 3.01 7.96
CA GLY A 47 9.48 4.19 7.26
C GLY A 47 9.89 4.19 5.77
N LYS A 48 9.26 5.04 4.96
CA LYS A 48 9.68 5.19 3.57
C LYS A 48 11.14 5.61 3.50
N CYS A 49 11.91 4.97 2.62
CA CYS A 49 13.35 5.19 2.51
C CYS A 49 13.71 5.75 1.12
N GLU A 50 14.89 6.35 1.00
CA GLU A 50 15.40 6.75 -0.32
C GLU A 50 16.11 5.57 -0.97
N LEU A 51 15.79 5.28 -2.24
CA LEU A 51 16.38 4.13 -2.93
C LEU A 51 17.92 4.20 -3.02
N TYR A 52 18.50 5.42 -2.99
CA TYR A 52 19.96 5.57 -3.05
C TYR A 52 20.68 5.04 -1.79
N HIS A 53 20.01 4.93 -0.64
CA HIS A 53 20.61 4.33 0.56
C HIS A 53 20.95 2.85 0.35
N TRP A 54 20.28 2.21 -0.61
CA TRP A 54 20.39 0.78 -0.88
C TRP A 54 21.38 0.45 -2.02
N VAL A 55 22.17 1.43 -2.48
CA VAL A 55 22.98 1.30 -3.70
C VAL A 55 23.93 0.12 -3.64
N ASP A 56 24.71 -0.04 -2.57
CA ASP A 56 25.68 -1.13 -2.45
C ASP A 56 25.02 -2.52 -2.46
N LEU A 57 23.83 -2.65 -1.85
CA LEU A 57 23.10 -3.91 -1.83
C LEU A 57 22.49 -4.20 -3.20
N LEU A 58 21.91 -3.18 -3.83
CA LEU A 58 21.39 -3.27 -5.19
C LEU A 58 22.51 -3.49 -6.22
N ASP A 59 23.75 -3.12 -5.88
CA ASP A 59 24.96 -3.41 -6.65
C ASP A 59 25.24 -4.90 -6.75
N ARG A 60 25.22 -5.56 -5.60
CA ARG A 60 25.28 -7.02 -5.51
C ARG A 60 24.10 -7.68 -6.23
N PHE A 61 22.90 -7.13 -6.07
CA PHE A 61 21.70 -7.72 -6.67
C PHE A 61 21.71 -7.67 -8.20
N ASP A 62 22.19 -6.56 -8.77
CA ASP A 62 22.38 -6.39 -10.21
C ASP A 62 23.33 -7.45 -10.80
N ALA A 63 24.43 -7.75 -10.11
CA ALA A 63 25.37 -8.81 -10.54
C ALA A 63 24.71 -10.20 -10.52
N LEU A 64 23.92 -10.51 -9.49
CA LEU A 64 23.17 -11.77 -9.38
C LEU A 64 22.08 -11.88 -10.47
N LEU A 65 21.37 -10.79 -10.77
CA LEU A 65 20.41 -10.73 -11.87
C LEU A 65 21.09 -10.98 -13.23
N ALA A 66 22.27 -10.40 -13.42
CA ALA A 66 23.08 -10.59 -14.63
C ALA A 66 23.60 -12.03 -14.77
N GLU A 67 24.02 -12.65 -13.67
CA GLU A 67 24.43 -14.07 -13.67
C GLU A 67 23.24 -14.98 -13.99
N ALA A 68 22.11 -14.79 -13.30
CA ALA A 68 20.91 -15.60 -13.49
C ALA A 68 20.36 -15.51 -14.92
N GLY A 69 20.37 -14.32 -15.51
CA GLY A 69 19.89 -14.06 -16.86
C GLY A 69 20.89 -14.41 -17.98
N ARG A 70 22.08 -14.93 -17.66
CA ARG A 70 23.07 -15.31 -18.68
C ARG A 70 22.60 -16.57 -19.43
N PRO A 71 22.59 -16.56 -20.77
CA PRO A 71 22.34 -17.78 -21.55
C PRO A 71 23.41 -18.84 -21.28
N VAL A 72 22.99 -20.10 -21.30
CA VAL A 72 23.86 -21.26 -21.20
C VAL A 72 24.73 -21.39 -22.45
N GLU A 73 26.01 -21.70 -22.26
CA GLU A 73 26.90 -22.05 -23.38
C GLU A 73 26.26 -23.17 -24.23
N ALA A 74 26.21 -22.95 -25.55
CA ALA A 74 25.55 -23.80 -26.56
C ALA A 74 24.01 -23.86 -26.56
N MET A 75 23.30 -23.20 -25.62
CA MET A 75 21.83 -23.09 -25.62
C MET A 75 21.38 -21.65 -25.37
N SER A 76 20.98 -20.95 -26.43
CA SER A 76 20.65 -19.53 -26.36
C SER A 76 19.36 -19.24 -25.58
N TRP A 77 18.47 -20.24 -25.53
CA TRP A 77 17.15 -20.16 -24.90
C TRP A 77 17.07 -20.74 -23.50
N MET A 78 18.17 -21.25 -22.95
CA MET A 78 18.25 -21.72 -21.57
C MET A 78 19.03 -20.71 -20.73
N LEU A 79 18.40 -20.17 -19.69
CA LEU A 79 19.06 -19.25 -18.77
C LEU A 79 19.83 -20.02 -17.68
N ALA A 80 20.87 -19.41 -17.11
CA ALA A 80 21.65 -20.02 -16.04
C ALA A 80 20.79 -20.41 -14.82
N CYS A 81 19.75 -19.64 -14.50
CA CYS A 81 18.81 -19.95 -13.41
C CYS A 81 17.87 -21.12 -13.69
N ASP A 82 17.70 -21.51 -14.96
CA ASP A 82 16.79 -22.59 -15.37
C ASP A 82 17.42 -23.97 -15.20
N ARG A 83 18.75 -24.03 -15.05
CA ARG A 83 19.47 -25.29 -14.88
C ARG A 83 19.08 -26.00 -13.58
N PRO A 84 18.79 -27.32 -13.62
CA PRO A 84 18.48 -28.08 -12.42
C PRO A 84 19.57 -28.01 -11.35
N GLU A 85 20.85 -27.95 -11.74
CA GLU A 85 21.99 -27.92 -10.80
C GLU A 85 22.10 -26.57 -10.07
N ARG A 86 21.48 -25.50 -10.60
CA ARG A 86 21.53 -24.15 -10.05
C ARG A 86 20.28 -23.77 -9.23
N GLN A 87 19.64 -24.73 -8.55
CA GLN A 87 18.54 -24.43 -7.61
C GLN A 87 18.89 -23.35 -6.56
N PRO A 88 20.10 -23.32 -5.96
CA PRO A 88 20.44 -22.29 -4.97
C PRO A 88 20.42 -20.88 -5.56
N LEU A 89 20.94 -20.70 -6.78
CA LEU A 89 20.91 -19.43 -7.50
C LEU A 89 19.47 -19.00 -7.78
N LYS A 90 18.60 -19.94 -8.18
CA LYS A 90 17.18 -19.65 -8.41
C LYS A 90 16.46 -19.23 -7.13
N ALA A 91 16.70 -19.92 -6.01
CA ALA A 91 16.11 -19.56 -4.72
C ALA A 91 16.52 -18.15 -4.28
N LEU A 92 17.80 -17.81 -4.46
CA LEU A 92 18.34 -16.47 -4.19
C LEU A 92 17.73 -15.41 -5.11
N LEU A 93 17.64 -15.69 -6.42
CA LEU A 93 16.99 -14.82 -7.39
C LEU A 93 15.54 -14.49 -7.00
N LEU A 94 14.75 -15.49 -6.63
CA LEU A 94 13.36 -15.31 -6.23
C LEU A 94 13.24 -14.47 -4.95
N ALA A 95 14.07 -14.75 -3.94
CA ALA A 95 14.09 -13.99 -2.69
C ALA A 95 14.45 -12.51 -2.94
N LEU A 96 15.45 -12.27 -3.78
CA LEU A 96 15.91 -10.94 -4.19
C LEU A 96 14.86 -10.17 -4.98
N LEU A 97 14.20 -10.79 -5.96
CA LEU A 97 13.14 -10.13 -6.74
C LEU A 97 11.95 -9.73 -5.85
N ASN A 98 11.54 -10.62 -4.93
CA ASN A 98 10.46 -10.34 -3.98
C ASN A 98 10.82 -9.21 -3.00
N PHE A 99 12.03 -9.24 -2.44
CA PHE A 99 12.51 -8.15 -1.59
C PHE A 99 12.62 -6.83 -2.36
N THR A 100 13.13 -6.87 -3.60
CA THR A 100 13.26 -5.66 -4.43
C THR A 100 11.87 -5.07 -4.72
N ALA A 101 10.84 -5.90 -4.96
CA ALA A 101 9.48 -5.42 -5.13
C ALA A 101 8.97 -4.69 -3.87
N LEU A 102 9.23 -5.24 -2.69
CA LEU A 102 8.87 -4.61 -1.42
C LEU A 102 9.63 -3.29 -1.19
N LEU A 103 10.94 -3.28 -1.40
CA LEU A 103 11.78 -2.08 -1.30
C LEU A 103 11.30 -0.98 -2.27
N ILE A 104 10.97 -1.33 -3.51
CA ILE A 104 10.47 -0.36 -4.50
C ILE A 104 9.11 0.18 -4.07
N GLU A 105 8.23 -0.62 -3.50
CA GLU A 105 6.93 -0.15 -3.01
C GLU A 105 7.07 0.97 -1.97
N TYR A 106 8.01 0.82 -1.03
CA TYR A 106 8.23 1.71 0.11
C TYR A 106 9.41 2.68 -0.05
N SER A 107 9.92 2.87 -1.27
CA SER A 107 11.01 3.82 -1.54
C SER A 107 10.58 5.08 -2.31
N PHE A 108 11.39 6.13 -2.15
CA PHE A 108 11.41 7.32 -3.01
C PHE A 108 12.49 7.18 -4.09
N SER A 109 12.53 8.13 -5.04
CA SER A 109 13.57 8.21 -6.08
C SER A 109 13.75 6.92 -6.91
N ARG A 110 12.63 6.20 -7.16
CA ARG A 110 12.59 4.92 -7.89
C ARG A 110 13.20 4.97 -9.31
N HIS A 111 13.28 6.16 -9.91
CA HIS A 111 13.91 6.39 -11.20
C HIS A 111 15.42 6.07 -11.23
N LEU A 112 16.04 5.91 -10.05
CA LEU A 112 17.44 5.50 -9.90
C LEU A 112 17.67 4.01 -10.20
N TYR A 113 16.61 3.18 -10.23
CA TYR A 113 16.74 1.78 -10.59
C TYR A 113 17.15 1.64 -12.07
N SER A 114 18.20 0.87 -12.35
CA SER A 114 18.79 0.78 -13.70
C SER A 114 18.95 -0.65 -14.23
N SER A 115 18.53 -1.66 -13.48
CA SER A 115 18.68 -3.09 -13.82
C SER A 115 17.52 -3.64 -14.66
N ILE A 116 16.81 -2.78 -15.40
CA ILE A 116 15.62 -3.18 -16.17
C ILE A 116 15.94 -4.17 -17.29
N GLU A 117 17.14 -4.08 -17.88
CA GLU A 117 17.58 -4.98 -18.95
C GLU A 117 17.67 -6.44 -18.46
N HIS A 118 18.13 -6.66 -17.22
CA HIS A 118 18.15 -7.98 -16.62
C HIS A 118 16.74 -8.51 -16.35
N LEU A 119 15.85 -7.66 -15.86
CA LEU A 119 14.43 -8.02 -15.69
C LEU A 119 13.80 -8.41 -17.03
N THR A 120 14.05 -7.62 -18.08
CA THR A 120 13.59 -7.93 -19.43
C THR A 120 14.09 -9.30 -19.87
N THR A 121 15.39 -9.59 -19.74
CA THR A 121 15.99 -10.89 -20.07
C THR A 121 15.33 -12.05 -19.33
N LEU A 122 15.15 -11.92 -18.00
CA LEU A 122 14.55 -12.95 -17.15
C LEU A 122 13.09 -13.29 -17.49
N LEU A 123 12.35 -12.43 -18.22
CA LEU A 123 11.04 -12.80 -18.75
C LEU A 123 11.08 -13.97 -19.76
N ALA A 124 12.27 -14.27 -20.32
CA ALA A 124 12.54 -15.44 -21.17
C ALA A 124 12.97 -16.68 -20.38
N SER A 125 12.85 -16.68 -19.04
CA SER A 125 13.01 -17.88 -18.21
C SER A 125 12.00 -18.96 -18.59
N SER A 126 12.45 -20.22 -18.58
CA SER A 126 11.56 -21.38 -18.69
C SER A 126 10.79 -21.68 -17.40
N ASP A 127 11.33 -21.30 -16.24
CA ASP A 127 10.61 -21.37 -14.96
C ASP A 127 9.66 -20.19 -14.77
N MET A 128 8.36 -20.47 -14.67
CA MET A 128 7.31 -19.46 -14.50
C MET A 128 7.36 -18.75 -13.14
N HIS A 129 7.97 -19.32 -12.10
CA HIS A 129 8.13 -18.60 -10.83
C HIS A 129 9.04 -17.39 -10.98
N VAL A 130 10.11 -17.51 -11.80
CA VAL A 130 11.02 -16.40 -12.11
C VAL A 130 10.28 -15.32 -12.90
N VAL A 131 9.53 -15.73 -13.93
CA VAL A 131 8.71 -14.82 -14.73
C VAL A 131 7.71 -14.06 -13.84
N LEU A 132 7.00 -14.75 -12.95
CA LEU A 132 6.04 -14.13 -12.03
C LEU A 132 6.70 -13.18 -11.03
N ALA A 133 7.88 -13.52 -10.48
CA ALA A 133 8.61 -12.64 -9.58
C ALA A 133 9.07 -11.35 -10.28
N VAL A 134 9.53 -11.46 -11.53
CA VAL A 134 9.86 -10.30 -12.38
C VAL A 134 8.61 -9.47 -12.66
N LEU A 135 7.50 -10.09 -13.07
CA LEU A 135 6.24 -9.40 -13.33
C LEU A 135 5.70 -8.70 -12.08
N ASN A 136 5.83 -9.28 -10.90
CA ASN A 136 5.45 -8.63 -9.64
C ASN A 136 6.27 -7.35 -9.40
N LEU A 137 7.59 -7.40 -9.58
CA LEU A 137 8.44 -6.21 -9.48
C LEU A 137 8.06 -5.13 -10.51
N LEU A 138 7.82 -5.52 -11.77
CA LEU A 138 7.38 -4.61 -12.82
C LEU A 138 6.00 -4.00 -12.52
N TYR A 139 5.09 -4.78 -11.94
CA TYR A 139 3.77 -4.31 -11.50
C TYR A 139 3.89 -3.25 -10.39
N VAL A 140 4.79 -3.45 -9.42
CA VAL A 140 5.04 -2.42 -8.39
C VAL A 140 5.58 -1.15 -9.03
N PHE A 141 6.52 -1.25 -9.97
CA PHE A 141 7.02 -0.08 -10.70
C PHE A 141 5.91 0.64 -11.46
N SER A 142 5.09 -0.06 -12.23
CA SER A 142 4.03 0.53 -13.04
C SER A 142 2.95 1.20 -12.18
N LYS A 143 2.59 0.59 -11.05
CA LYS A 143 1.53 1.10 -10.16
C LYS A 143 2.00 2.26 -9.29
N ARG A 144 3.26 2.25 -8.82
CA ARG A 144 3.76 3.22 -7.83
C ARG A 144 4.56 4.36 -8.47
N SER A 145 4.88 4.29 -9.76
CA SER A 145 5.71 5.29 -10.43
C SER A 145 5.54 5.32 -11.94
N ASN A 146 5.92 6.43 -12.57
CA ASN A 146 6.02 6.54 -14.03
C ASN A 146 7.36 6.00 -14.55
N TYR A 147 7.99 5.05 -13.84
CA TYR A 147 9.32 4.53 -14.17
C TYR A 147 9.36 3.96 -15.59
N ILE A 148 8.45 3.03 -15.90
CA ILE A 148 8.39 2.33 -17.19
C ILE A 148 8.13 3.32 -18.34
N THR A 149 7.22 4.26 -18.15
CA THR A 149 6.88 5.29 -19.15
C THR A 149 8.07 6.22 -19.47
N ARG A 150 8.96 6.44 -18.50
CA ARG A 150 10.15 7.31 -18.63
C ARG A 150 11.41 6.57 -19.13
N LEU A 151 11.34 5.26 -19.36
CA LEU A 151 12.44 4.51 -19.96
C LEU A 151 12.70 4.98 -21.39
N GLY A 152 13.97 5.03 -21.79
CA GLY A 152 14.36 5.26 -23.18
C GLY A 152 13.86 4.14 -24.10
N SER A 153 13.63 4.46 -25.38
CA SER A 153 13.06 3.54 -26.38
C SER A 153 13.78 2.19 -26.47
N GLU A 154 15.11 2.20 -26.44
CA GLU A 154 15.99 1.01 -26.49
C GLU A 154 15.65 -0.02 -25.40
N ARG A 155 15.35 0.43 -24.18
CA ARG A 155 15.02 -0.46 -23.05
C ARG A 155 13.53 -0.71 -22.94
N ARG A 156 12.72 0.29 -23.30
CA ARG A 156 11.25 0.24 -23.19
C ARG A 156 10.65 -0.70 -24.24
N GLY A 157 11.10 -0.63 -25.49
CA GLY A 157 10.57 -1.42 -26.61
C GLY A 157 10.59 -2.93 -26.34
N PRO A 158 11.77 -3.53 -26.07
CA PRO A 158 11.88 -4.96 -25.79
C PRO A 158 11.07 -5.41 -24.56
N LEU A 159 11.01 -4.58 -23.51
CA LEU A 159 10.19 -4.87 -22.34
C LEU A 159 8.69 -4.93 -22.69
N LEU A 160 8.20 -3.92 -23.41
CA LEU A 160 6.79 -3.86 -23.80
C LEU A 160 6.41 -4.99 -24.75
N ALA A 161 7.28 -5.33 -25.72
CA ALA A 161 7.06 -6.46 -26.62
C ALA A 161 6.91 -7.78 -25.83
N ARG A 162 7.80 -8.06 -24.87
CA ARG A 162 7.70 -9.25 -24.01
C ARG A 162 6.41 -9.27 -23.19
N LEU A 163 6.00 -8.13 -22.66
CA LEU A 163 4.74 -8.01 -21.91
C LEU A 163 3.52 -8.23 -22.80
N GLN A 164 3.53 -7.72 -24.03
CA GLN A 164 2.46 -7.94 -25.02
C GLN A 164 2.34 -9.43 -25.36
N HIS A 165 3.44 -10.13 -25.63
CA HIS A 165 3.42 -11.58 -25.89
C HIS A 165 2.93 -12.41 -24.70
N LEU A 166 3.16 -11.95 -23.46
CA LEU A 166 2.62 -12.60 -22.26
C LEU A 166 1.13 -12.28 -22.04
N ALA A 167 0.67 -11.11 -22.47
CA ALA A 167 -0.71 -10.64 -22.31
C ALA A 167 -1.67 -11.22 -23.37
N GLU A 168 -1.13 -11.73 -24.49
CA GLU A 168 -1.88 -12.26 -25.62
C GLU A 168 -2.89 -13.36 -25.22
N SER A 169 -4.02 -13.41 -25.92
CA SER A 169 -5.06 -14.40 -25.67
C SER A 169 -4.70 -15.74 -26.29
N TRP A 170 -4.91 -16.83 -25.55
CA TRP A 170 -4.56 -18.18 -25.98
C TRP A 170 -5.67 -18.90 -26.75
N GLY A 171 -6.71 -18.16 -27.16
CA GLY A 171 -7.92 -18.72 -27.78
C GLY A 171 -9.19 -18.47 -26.99
N GLY A 172 -9.07 -18.15 -25.70
CA GLY A 172 -10.17 -17.69 -24.85
C GLY A 172 -11.35 -18.65 -24.78
N LYS A 173 -12.51 -18.10 -24.40
CA LYS A 173 -13.77 -18.84 -24.28
C LYS A 173 -14.22 -19.47 -25.60
N GLU A 174 -13.97 -18.80 -26.72
CA GLU A 174 -14.33 -19.25 -28.07
C GLU A 174 -13.64 -20.58 -28.44
N ASN A 175 -12.39 -20.77 -28.02
CA ASN A 175 -11.67 -22.02 -28.25
C ASN A 175 -11.92 -23.07 -27.16
N GLY A 176 -12.83 -22.86 -26.21
CA GLY A 176 -13.26 -23.85 -25.22
C GLY A 176 -12.43 -23.94 -23.94
N PHE A 177 -11.53 -22.97 -23.68
CA PHE A 177 -10.74 -22.90 -22.45
C PHE A 177 -10.54 -21.45 -21.99
N GLY A 178 -11.65 -20.81 -21.59
CA GLY A 178 -11.63 -19.50 -20.95
C GLY A 178 -10.79 -19.47 -19.67
N LEU A 179 -10.56 -18.27 -19.11
CA LEU A 179 -9.73 -18.08 -17.93
C LEU A 179 -10.21 -18.92 -16.74
N ALA A 180 -11.52 -18.96 -16.50
CA ALA A 180 -12.09 -19.72 -15.39
C ALA A 180 -11.89 -21.23 -15.56
N GLU A 181 -12.11 -21.77 -16.77
CA GLU A 181 -11.85 -23.17 -17.10
C GLU A 181 -10.37 -23.53 -16.94
N CYS A 182 -9.46 -22.64 -17.35
CA CYS A 182 -8.02 -22.81 -17.16
C CYS A 182 -7.64 -22.86 -15.67
N CYS A 183 -8.39 -22.19 -14.79
CA CYS A 183 -8.11 -22.18 -13.36
C CYS A 183 -8.59 -23.44 -12.63
N ARG A 184 -9.57 -24.16 -13.18
CA ARG A 184 -10.09 -25.40 -12.56
C ARG A 184 -9.11 -26.56 -12.77
N ASP A 185 -9.08 -27.47 -11.80
CA ASP A 185 -8.33 -28.73 -11.93
C ASP A 185 -9.24 -29.81 -12.53
N LEU A 186 -9.42 -29.73 -13.85
CA LEU A 186 -10.24 -30.68 -14.60
C LEU A 186 -9.36 -31.69 -15.33
N HIS A 187 -9.90 -32.90 -15.55
CA HIS A 187 -9.24 -33.90 -16.38
C HIS A 187 -9.00 -33.38 -17.80
N MET A 188 -7.85 -33.72 -18.40
CA MET A 188 -7.41 -33.19 -19.70
C MET A 188 -8.47 -33.36 -20.81
N MET A 189 -9.24 -34.45 -20.78
CA MET A 189 -10.31 -34.71 -21.77
C MET A 189 -11.44 -33.66 -21.78
N LYS A 190 -11.53 -32.81 -20.75
CA LYS A 190 -12.48 -31.68 -20.72
C LYS A 190 -11.94 -30.44 -21.44
N TYR A 191 -10.64 -30.40 -21.71
CA TYR A 191 -10.02 -29.34 -22.51
C TYR A 191 -9.88 -29.80 -23.96
N PRO A 192 -9.96 -28.87 -24.93
CA PRO A 192 -9.79 -29.20 -26.32
C PRO A 192 -8.33 -29.56 -26.62
N PRO A 193 -8.06 -30.42 -27.62
CA PRO A 193 -6.70 -30.81 -27.99
C PRO A 193 -5.79 -29.62 -28.33
N SER A 194 -6.38 -28.55 -28.88
CA SER A 194 -5.70 -27.31 -29.23
C SER A 194 -4.97 -26.66 -28.06
N ALA A 195 -5.37 -26.91 -26.81
CA ALA A 195 -4.73 -26.34 -25.62
C ALA A 195 -3.30 -26.86 -25.39
N THR A 196 -2.98 -28.05 -25.92
CA THR A 196 -1.64 -28.67 -25.85
C THR A 196 -0.91 -28.67 -27.20
N THR A 197 -1.52 -28.06 -28.22
CA THR A 197 -0.99 -28.03 -29.57
C THR A 197 -0.33 -26.68 -29.84
N LEU A 198 0.92 -26.71 -30.28
CA LEU A 198 1.61 -25.53 -30.77
C LEU A 198 1.30 -25.37 -32.25
N HIS A 199 0.52 -24.35 -32.59
CA HIS A 199 0.38 -23.87 -33.98
C HIS A 199 0.94 -22.46 -34.05
N PHE A 200 1.95 -22.24 -34.89
CA PHE A 200 2.61 -20.95 -35.03
C PHE A 200 2.94 -20.63 -36.48
N GLU A 201 2.46 -19.49 -36.96
CA GLU A 201 2.62 -19.05 -38.34
C GLU A 201 3.56 -17.84 -38.39
N PHE A 202 4.51 -17.85 -39.33
CA PHE A 202 5.42 -16.73 -39.55
C PHE A 202 5.87 -16.64 -41.00
N TYR A 203 6.22 -15.42 -41.41
CA TYR A 203 6.84 -15.20 -42.72
C TYR A 203 8.35 -15.28 -42.56
N ALA A 204 8.99 -16.09 -43.40
CA ALA A 204 10.45 -16.14 -43.50
C ALA A 204 10.89 -15.52 -44.82
N GLU A 205 11.97 -14.76 -44.81
CA GLU A 205 12.67 -14.41 -46.05
C GLU A 205 13.41 -15.66 -46.56
N PRO A 206 13.42 -15.93 -47.88
CA PRO A 206 14.17 -17.05 -48.41
C PRO A 206 15.66 -16.88 -48.08
N GLY A 207 16.21 -17.83 -47.33
CA GLY A 207 17.63 -17.85 -46.97
C GLY A 207 18.54 -17.84 -48.20
N VAL A 208 19.71 -17.23 -48.06
CA VAL A 208 20.74 -17.05 -49.11
C VAL A 208 21.39 -18.37 -49.59
N GLU A 209 20.96 -19.54 -49.12
CA GLU A 209 21.56 -20.82 -49.49
C GLU A 209 20.53 -21.87 -49.96
N VAL A 210 19.84 -21.58 -51.06
CA VAL A 210 19.48 -22.64 -52.01
C VAL A 210 19.69 -22.08 -53.41
N LYS A 211 20.58 -22.70 -54.19
CA LYS A 211 20.63 -22.51 -55.65
C LYS A 211 19.31 -22.99 -56.25
N VAL A 212 18.31 -22.13 -56.30
CA VAL A 212 17.16 -22.29 -57.20
C VAL A 212 17.15 -21.09 -58.12
N ASP A 213 17.02 -21.39 -59.40
CA ASP A 213 17.03 -20.45 -60.51
C ASP A 213 16.15 -19.22 -60.27
N LYS A 214 16.69 -18.09 -60.74
CA LYS A 214 16.11 -16.75 -60.70
C LYS A 214 14.62 -16.74 -61.11
N ARG A 215 13.73 -16.48 -60.14
CA ARG A 215 12.56 -15.56 -60.18
C ARG A 215 11.47 -16.01 -59.18
N ALA A 216 11.53 -15.54 -57.93
CA ALA A 216 10.36 -15.31 -57.08
C ALA A 216 10.76 -14.53 -55.81
N THR A 217 10.53 -13.22 -55.78
CA THR A 217 10.50 -12.42 -54.55
C THR A 217 9.17 -12.66 -53.84
N SER A 218 9.02 -13.82 -53.21
CA SER A 218 7.79 -14.22 -52.50
C SER A 218 8.16 -14.58 -51.06
N THR A 219 7.69 -13.78 -50.10
CA THR A 219 7.68 -14.13 -48.67
C THR A 219 6.84 -15.40 -48.51
N THR A 220 7.47 -16.51 -48.18
CA THR A 220 6.77 -17.79 -47.98
C THR A 220 6.29 -17.90 -46.54
N LEU A 221 4.99 -18.14 -46.37
CA LEU A 221 4.38 -18.41 -45.06
C LEU A 221 4.84 -19.79 -44.58
N HIS A 222 5.52 -19.83 -43.46
CA HIS A 222 5.92 -21.04 -42.76
C HIS A 222 5.02 -21.26 -41.55
N TYR A 223 4.75 -22.51 -41.21
CA TYR A 223 4.02 -22.86 -39.99
C TYR A 223 4.75 -23.97 -39.22
N ILE A 224 4.67 -23.90 -37.90
CA ILE A 224 5.12 -24.93 -36.97
C ILE A 224 3.86 -25.50 -36.31
N HIS A 225 3.61 -26.79 -36.52
CA HIS A 225 2.48 -27.51 -35.92
C HIS A 225 3.00 -28.71 -35.14
N ILE A 226 2.82 -28.71 -33.82
CA ILE A 226 3.23 -29.80 -32.93
C ILE A 226 2.08 -30.11 -31.97
N GLU A 227 1.52 -31.30 -32.11
CA GLU A 227 0.45 -31.78 -31.24
C GLU A 227 1.00 -32.41 -29.96
N GLN A 228 0.25 -32.33 -28.86
CA GLN A 228 0.58 -32.95 -27.58
C GLN A 228 1.98 -32.54 -27.08
N LEU A 229 2.30 -31.25 -27.18
CA LEU A 229 3.59 -30.69 -26.77
C LEU A 229 3.87 -30.95 -25.28
N ASP A 230 2.81 -31.08 -24.48
CA ASP A 230 2.86 -31.41 -23.06
C ASP A 230 3.45 -32.79 -22.74
N LYS A 231 3.48 -33.71 -23.71
CA LYS A 231 4.05 -35.05 -23.56
C LYS A 231 5.54 -35.13 -23.94
N ILE A 232 6.10 -34.06 -24.50
CA ILE A 232 7.51 -34.02 -24.87
C ILE A 232 8.35 -33.85 -23.60
N SER A 233 9.35 -34.72 -23.45
CA SER A 233 10.22 -34.76 -22.26
C SER A 233 11.21 -33.60 -22.19
N GLU A 234 11.60 -33.05 -23.34
CA GLU A 234 12.48 -31.88 -23.45
C GLU A 234 11.83 -30.65 -22.78
N SER A 235 12.68 -29.81 -22.20
CA SER A 235 12.27 -28.53 -21.62
C SER A 235 11.83 -27.54 -22.72
N PRO A 236 11.00 -26.53 -22.38
CA PRO A 236 10.63 -25.47 -23.34
C PRO A 236 11.83 -24.83 -24.03
N SER A 237 12.95 -24.65 -23.31
CA SER A 237 14.19 -24.07 -23.84
C SER A 237 14.87 -24.99 -24.87
N GLU A 238 14.89 -26.29 -24.63
CA GLU A 238 15.45 -27.28 -25.57
C GLU A 238 14.59 -27.39 -26.84
N ILE A 239 13.26 -27.42 -26.68
CA ILE A 239 12.31 -27.40 -27.80
C ILE A 239 12.54 -26.13 -28.65
N MET A 240 12.67 -24.97 -28.01
CA MET A 240 12.91 -23.71 -28.70
C MET A 240 14.24 -23.67 -29.46
N GLU A 241 15.30 -24.23 -28.87
CA GLU A 241 16.61 -24.32 -29.51
C GLU A 241 16.56 -25.22 -30.76
N SER A 242 15.83 -26.34 -30.68
CA SER A 242 15.59 -27.24 -31.81
C SER A 242 14.81 -26.56 -32.94
N LEU A 243 13.71 -25.88 -32.62
CA LEU A 243 12.87 -25.19 -33.61
C LEU A 243 13.59 -24.02 -34.26
N THR A 244 14.41 -23.28 -33.51
CA THR A 244 15.21 -22.17 -34.06
C THR A 244 16.22 -22.66 -35.10
N LYS A 245 16.85 -23.82 -34.86
CA LYS A 245 17.78 -24.44 -35.81
C LYS A 245 17.09 -25.00 -37.05
N MET A 246 15.90 -25.56 -36.88
CA MET A 246 15.16 -26.22 -37.98
C MET A 246 14.47 -25.23 -38.92
N TYR A 247 13.87 -24.16 -38.37
CA TYR A 247 12.95 -23.29 -39.13
C TYR A 247 13.47 -21.85 -39.36
N SER A 248 14.67 -21.51 -38.89
CA SER A 248 15.28 -20.16 -39.05
C SER A 248 14.32 -19.01 -38.68
N ILE A 249 13.73 -19.09 -37.48
CA ILE A 249 12.67 -18.17 -37.03
C ILE A 249 13.21 -16.74 -36.87
N PRO A 250 12.54 -15.70 -37.39
CA PRO A 250 12.91 -14.29 -37.22
C PRO A 250 13.02 -13.86 -35.75
N LYS A 251 14.05 -13.08 -35.41
CA LYS A 251 14.38 -12.71 -34.02
C LYS A 251 13.24 -12.01 -33.27
N ASP A 252 12.41 -11.23 -33.97
CA ASP A 252 11.24 -10.54 -33.42
C ASP A 252 10.08 -11.49 -33.08
N LYS A 253 10.03 -12.68 -33.70
CA LYS A 253 9.01 -13.71 -33.48
C LYS A 253 9.41 -14.78 -32.48
N GLN A 254 10.71 -14.95 -32.24
CA GLN A 254 11.22 -16.03 -31.38
C GLN A 254 10.65 -15.98 -29.96
N MET A 255 10.57 -14.80 -29.35
CA MET A 255 10.04 -14.66 -27.98
C MET A 255 8.54 -14.98 -27.90
N LEU A 256 7.77 -14.61 -28.93
CA LEU A 256 6.35 -14.93 -29.03
C LEU A 256 6.16 -16.44 -29.20
N LEU A 257 6.95 -17.09 -30.06
CA LEU A 257 6.93 -18.55 -30.16
C LEU A 257 7.25 -19.19 -28.80
N PHE A 258 8.23 -18.65 -28.07
CA PHE A 258 8.62 -19.17 -26.77
C PHE A 258 7.52 -19.04 -25.69
N THR A 259 6.68 -18.00 -25.71
CA THR A 259 5.50 -17.94 -24.83
C THR A 259 4.50 -19.03 -25.17
N HIS A 260 4.28 -19.32 -26.46
CA HIS A 260 3.36 -20.37 -26.91
C HIS A 260 3.88 -21.77 -26.53
N ILE A 261 5.18 -22.04 -26.69
CA ILE A 261 5.82 -23.30 -26.28
C ILE A 261 5.64 -23.50 -24.77
N ARG A 262 5.96 -22.50 -23.94
CA ARG A 262 5.82 -22.60 -22.47
C ARG A 262 4.37 -22.91 -22.06
N LEU A 263 3.41 -22.28 -22.71
CA LEU A 263 1.99 -22.51 -22.43
C LEU A 263 1.58 -23.94 -22.83
N ALA A 264 1.76 -24.32 -24.09
CA ALA A 264 1.31 -25.61 -24.60
C ALA A 264 2.01 -26.79 -23.88
N HIS A 265 3.30 -26.66 -23.57
CA HIS A 265 4.06 -27.65 -22.78
C HIS A 265 3.56 -27.76 -21.34
N GLY A 266 3.25 -26.62 -20.72
CA GLY A 266 2.83 -26.55 -19.33
C GLY A 266 1.33 -26.79 -19.10
N PHE A 267 0.50 -26.78 -20.15
CA PHE A 267 -0.94 -26.68 -20.02
C PHE A 267 -1.56 -27.86 -19.25
N SER A 268 -1.02 -29.06 -19.40
CA SER A 268 -1.53 -30.26 -18.71
C SER A 268 -1.31 -30.25 -17.21
N ASN A 269 -0.29 -29.53 -16.75
CA ASN A 269 -0.01 -29.38 -15.34
C ASN A 269 -0.81 -28.20 -14.77
N HIS A 270 -1.76 -28.48 -13.88
CA HIS A 270 -2.63 -27.46 -13.26
C HIS A 270 -1.83 -26.29 -12.66
N LYS A 271 -0.77 -26.56 -11.91
CA LYS A 271 0.07 -25.50 -11.31
C LYS A 271 0.73 -24.62 -12.37
N LYS A 272 1.32 -25.20 -13.42
CA LYS A 272 1.93 -24.41 -14.52
C LYS A 272 0.87 -23.60 -15.28
N ARG A 273 -0.32 -24.18 -15.48
CA ARG A 273 -1.46 -23.49 -16.12
C ARG A 273 -1.92 -22.28 -15.29
N LEU A 274 -2.04 -22.42 -13.97
CA LEU A 274 -2.34 -21.29 -13.07
C LEU A 274 -1.27 -20.19 -13.16
N GLN A 275 0.00 -20.57 -13.21
CA GLN A 275 1.11 -19.61 -13.33
C GLN A 275 1.09 -18.85 -14.65
N ALA A 276 0.75 -19.53 -15.75
CA ALA A 276 0.55 -18.87 -17.03
C ALA A 276 -0.61 -17.85 -16.94
N VAL A 277 -1.73 -18.23 -16.29
CA VAL A 277 -2.89 -17.32 -16.12
C VAL A 277 -2.47 -16.10 -15.32
N GLN A 278 -1.78 -16.30 -14.20
CA GLN A 278 -1.28 -15.21 -13.37
C GLN A 278 -0.31 -14.29 -14.15
N ALA A 279 0.59 -14.86 -14.94
CA ALA A 279 1.55 -14.10 -15.73
C ALA A 279 0.85 -13.22 -16.77
N ARG A 280 -0.17 -13.76 -17.45
CA ARG A 280 -1.01 -13.00 -18.38
C ARG A 280 -1.71 -11.85 -17.69
N LEU A 281 -2.36 -12.10 -16.55
CA LEU A 281 -3.06 -11.07 -15.77
C LEU A 281 -2.13 -9.95 -15.28
N HIS A 282 -0.93 -10.30 -14.81
CA HIS A 282 0.07 -9.31 -14.41
C HIS A 282 0.60 -8.52 -15.60
N ALA A 283 0.88 -9.17 -16.74
CA ALA A 283 1.33 -8.49 -17.95
C ALA A 283 0.29 -7.47 -18.45
N ILE A 284 -0.99 -7.84 -18.49
CA ILE A 284 -2.10 -6.92 -18.81
C ILE A 284 -2.08 -5.73 -17.85
N SER A 285 -2.02 -5.97 -16.54
CA SER A 285 -2.02 -4.91 -15.54
C SER A 285 -0.86 -3.92 -15.72
N ILE A 286 0.36 -4.42 -16.00
CA ILE A 286 1.55 -3.60 -16.23
C ILE A 286 1.40 -2.75 -17.49
N LEU A 287 0.90 -3.33 -18.59
CA LEU A 287 0.67 -2.62 -19.85
C LEU A 287 -0.35 -1.50 -19.69
N VAL A 288 -1.43 -1.76 -18.94
CA VAL A 288 -2.47 -0.77 -18.63
C VAL A 288 -1.88 0.40 -17.83
N TYR A 289 -1.25 0.12 -16.68
CA TYR A 289 -0.66 1.18 -15.84
C TYR A 289 0.46 1.96 -16.53
N SER A 290 1.18 1.33 -17.46
CA SER A 290 2.26 1.98 -18.22
C SER A 290 1.76 2.77 -19.44
N ASN A 291 0.44 2.80 -19.68
CA ASN A 291 -0.20 3.37 -20.87
C ASN A 291 0.43 2.86 -22.17
N ALA A 292 0.62 1.54 -22.26
CA ALA A 292 1.38 0.88 -23.32
C ALA A 292 0.53 -0.04 -24.22
N LEU A 293 -0.79 0.03 -24.12
CA LEU A 293 -1.68 -0.83 -24.92
C LEU A 293 -1.86 -0.35 -26.36
N GLN A 294 -1.85 0.97 -26.62
CA GLN A 294 -1.95 1.60 -27.95
C GLN A 294 -2.76 0.78 -28.99
N GLU A 295 -2.11 0.26 -30.04
CA GLU A 295 -2.74 -0.49 -31.15
C GLU A 295 -3.24 -1.88 -30.74
N SER A 296 -2.67 -2.48 -29.68
CA SER A 296 -3.03 -3.80 -29.15
C SER A 296 -4.16 -3.80 -28.12
N ALA A 297 -4.78 -2.64 -27.85
CA ALA A 297 -5.78 -2.51 -26.79
C ALA A 297 -7.00 -3.42 -27.00
N ASN A 298 -7.48 -3.54 -28.24
CA ASN A 298 -8.66 -4.35 -28.56
C ASN A 298 -8.37 -5.85 -28.57
N SER A 299 -7.15 -6.28 -28.89
CA SER A 299 -6.77 -7.70 -28.87
C SER A 299 -6.48 -8.18 -27.45
N ILE A 300 -5.81 -7.37 -26.63
CA ILE A 300 -5.47 -7.72 -25.25
C ILE A 300 -6.68 -7.56 -24.34
N LEU A 301 -7.40 -6.44 -24.44
CA LEU A 301 -8.60 -6.17 -23.66
C LEU A 301 -9.87 -6.38 -24.51
N TYR A 302 -9.98 -7.57 -25.09
CA TYR A 302 -11.11 -7.98 -25.93
C TYR A 302 -12.46 -7.96 -25.17
N ASN A 303 -13.55 -7.93 -25.93
CA ASN A 303 -14.91 -8.03 -25.40
C ASN A 303 -15.11 -9.43 -24.81
N GLY A 304 -15.49 -9.56 -23.53
CA GLY A 304 -15.53 -10.84 -22.83
C GLY A 304 -14.49 -10.98 -21.71
N LEU A 305 -13.40 -10.20 -21.74
CA LEU A 305 -12.34 -10.33 -20.73
C LEU A 305 -12.84 -9.99 -19.32
N ILE A 306 -13.71 -8.98 -19.18
CA ILE A 306 -14.24 -8.57 -17.87
C ILE A 306 -15.12 -9.68 -17.30
N GLU A 307 -15.98 -10.28 -18.12
CA GLU A 307 -16.79 -11.44 -17.76
C GLU A 307 -15.91 -12.61 -17.33
N GLU A 308 -14.87 -12.95 -18.10
CA GLU A 308 -13.94 -14.03 -17.75
C GLU A 308 -13.19 -13.77 -16.44
N LEU A 309 -12.79 -12.52 -16.16
CA LEU A 309 -12.17 -12.15 -14.88
C LEU A 309 -13.14 -12.33 -13.71
N VAL A 310 -14.41 -11.96 -13.89
CA VAL A 310 -15.45 -12.15 -12.87
C VAL A 310 -15.77 -13.64 -12.68
N ASP A 311 -15.83 -14.43 -13.75
CA ASP A 311 -16.02 -15.88 -13.68
C ASP A 311 -14.92 -16.56 -12.84
N VAL A 312 -13.66 -16.10 -12.96
CA VAL A 312 -12.55 -16.55 -12.10
C VAL A 312 -12.79 -16.21 -10.62
N LEU A 313 -13.33 -15.02 -10.31
CA LEU A 313 -13.65 -14.63 -8.94
C LEU A 313 -14.78 -15.47 -8.33
N GLN A 314 -15.71 -15.93 -9.16
CA GLN A 314 -16.86 -16.75 -8.74
C GLN A 314 -16.52 -18.23 -8.50
N ILE A 315 -15.31 -18.70 -8.87
CA ILE A 315 -14.89 -20.07 -8.58
C ILE A 315 -14.95 -20.32 -7.07
N THR A 316 -15.56 -21.42 -6.62
CA THR A 316 -15.76 -21.71 -5.19
C THR A 316 -14.50 -22.20 -4.48
N ASP A 317 -13.51 -22.68 -5.22
CA ASP A 317 -12.25 -23.18 -4.68
C ASP A 317 -11.47 -22.08 -3.92
N LYS A 318 -11.15 -22.38 -2.66
CA LYS A 318 -10.37 -21.54 -1.75
C LYS A 318 -8.86 -21.62 -2.01
N GLN A 319 -8.36 -22.58 -2.78
CA GLN A 319 -6.93 -22.66 -3.11
C GLN A 319 -6.52 -21.66 -4.20
N LEU A 320 -7.48 -21.08 -4.92
CA LEU A 320 -7.24 -20.16 -6.05
C LEU A 320 -7.17 -18.68 -5.65
N MET A 321 -6.94 -18.36 -4.37
CA MET A 321 -7.01 -16.98 -3.88
C MET A 321 -5.96 -16.05 -4.50
N ASP A 322 -4.77 -16.57 -4.82
CA ASP A 322 -3.73 -15.79 -5.50
C ASP A 322 -4.15 -15.39 -6.92
N ILE A 323 -4.81 -16.30 -7.64
CA ILE A 323 -5.35 -16.02 -8.98
C ILE A 323 -6.52 -15.05 -8.90
N LYS A 324 -7.42 -15.23 -7.94
CA LYS A 324 -8.50 -14.27 -7.71
C LYS A 324 -7.98 -12.88 -7.35
N ALA A 325 -6.91 -12.81 -6.55
CA ALA A 325 -6.24 -11.55 -6.25
C ALA A 325 -5.61 -10.93 -7.52
N ALA A 326 -5.01 -11.74 -8.39
CA ALA A 326 -4.51 -11.29 -9.70
C ALA A 326 -5.65 -10.76 -10.58
N SER A 327 -6.81 -11.43 -10.65
CA SER A 327 -7.98 -10.96 -11.39
C SER A 327 -8.50 -9.63 -10.86
N LEU A 328 -8.61 -9.46 -9.54
CA LEU A 328 -8.99 -8.17 -8.92
C LEU A 328 -7.97 -7.06 -9.24
N ARG A 329 -6.67 -7.36 -9.22
CA ARG A 329 -5.62 -6.40 -9.61
C ARG A 329 -5.73 -5.99 -11.08
N THR A 330 -6.06 -6.93 -11.96
CA THR A 330 -6.30 -6.65 -13.38
C THR A 330 -7.54 -5.80 -13.58
N LEU A 331 -8.68 -6.15 -12.96
CA LEU A 331 -9.89 -5.30 -12.97
C LEU A 331 -9.59 -3.89 -12.45
N THR A 332 -8.85 -3.79 -11.34
CA THR A 332 -8.41 -2.50 -10.78
C THR A 332 -7.58 -1.69 -11.76
N SER A 333 -6.69 -2.33 -12.53
CA SER A 333 -5.91 -1.65 -13.56
C SER A 333 -6.81 -1.13 -14.69
N ILE A 334 -7.80 -1.92 -15.13
CA ILE A 334 -8.72 -1.54 -16.21
C ILE A 334 -9.59 -0.34 -15.79
N VAL A 335 -9.99 -0.25 -14.52
CA VAL A 335 -10.71 0.91 -13.97
C VAL A 335 -9.93 2.23 -14.17
N HIS A 336 -8.59 2.20 -14.17
CA HIS A 336 -7.77 3.41 -14.39
C HIS A 336 -7.71 3.87 -15.84
N LEU A 337 -8.26 3.11 -16.79
CA LEU A 337 -8.34 3.55 -18.19
C LEU A 337 -9.45 4.61 -18.31
N GLU A 338 -9.12 5.86 -17.95
CA GLU A 338 -9.98 7.06 -17.90
C GLU A 338 -10.78 7.37 -19.18
N ARG A 339 -10.61 6.60 -20.26
CA ARG A 339 -11.22 6.84 -21.58
C ARG A 339 -12.08 5.70 -22.09
N THR A 340 -12.42 4.71 -21.27
CA THR A 340 -13.14 3.52 -21.75
C THR A 340 -14.52 3.36 -21.10
N PRO A 341 -15.56 2.98 -21.88
CA PRO A 341 -16.87 2.59 -21.35
C PRO A 341 -16.83 1.26 -20.57
N LYS A 342 -15.65 0.82 -20.13
CA LYS A 342 -15.45 -0.47 -19.44
C LYS A 342 -15.84 -0.39 -17.97
N LEU A 343 -15.92 0.80 -17.38
CA LEU A 343 -16.37 0.97 -16.00
C LEU A 343 -17.80 0.46 -15.81
N SER A 344 -18.73 0.79 -16.72
CA SER A 344 -20.11 0.29 -16.66
C SER A 344 -20.15 -1.23 -16.80
N SER A 345 -19.43 -1.80 -17.77
CA SER A 345 -19.30 -3.25 -17.91
C SER A 345 -18.75 -3.92 -16.64
N ILE A 346 -17.77 -3.32 -15.97
CA ILE A 346 -17.27 -3.81 -14.68
C ILE A 346 -18.36 -3.78 -13.61
N ILE A 347 -19.10 -2.67 -13.49
CA ILE A 347 -20.21 -2.53 -12.52
C ILE A 347 -21.28 -3.60 -12.77
N ASP A 348 -21.67 -3.79 -14.04
CA ASP A 348 -22.70 -4.74 -14.45
C ASP A 348 -22.26 -6.20 -14.21
N CYS A 349 -21.09 -6.60 -14.70
CA CYS A 349 -20.58 -7.96 -14.56
C CYS A 349 -20.33 -8.34 -13.10
N THR A 350 -19.87 -7.40 -12.28
CA THR A 350 -19.67 -7.63 -10.83
C THR A 350 -20.96 -7.56 -10.02
N GLY A 351 -22.05 -7.05 -10.61
CA GLY A 351 -23.30 -6.77 -9.93
C GLY A 351 -23.18 -5.70 -8.85
N THR A 352 -22.22 -4.78 -8.96
CA THR A 352 -21.90 -3.82 -7.88
C THR A 352 -23.10 -2.98 -7.47
N ALA A 353 -23.96 -2.56 -8.42
CA ALA A 353 -25.10 -1.70 -8.13
C ALA A 353 -26.26 -2.40 -7.37
N SER A 354 -26.19 -3.72 -7.16
CA SER A 354 -27.24 -4.49 -6.48
C SER A 354 -26.77 -4.96 -5.11
N TYR A 355 -27.62 -4.83 -4.08
CA TYR A 355 -27.31 -5.33 -2.74
C TYR A 355 -26.94 -6.82 -2.75
N HIS A 356 -27.65 -7.65 -3.54
CA HIS A 356 -27.38 -9.09 -3.68
C HIS A 356 -26.40 -9.43 -4.81
N GLY A 357 -25.75 -8.42 -5.39
CA GLY A 357 -24.73 -8.62 -6.41
C GLY A 357 -23.53 -9.40 -5.89
N PHE A 358 -22.81 -10.04 -6.81
CA PHE A 358 -21.67 -10.88 -6.49
C PHE A 358 -20.59 -10.13 -5.69
N LEU A 359 -20.15 -8.95 -6.16
CA LEU A 359 -19.09 -8.19 -5.49
C LEU A 359 -19.52 -7.72 -4.09
N PRO A 360 -20.70 -7.10 -3.88
CA PRO A 360 -21.15 -6.72 -2.55
C PRO A 360 -21.25 -7.89 -1.57
N VAL A 361 -21.73 -9.05 -2.01
CA VAL A 361 -21.75 -10.28 -1.19
C VAL A 361 -20.34 -10.73 -0.84
N LEU A 362 -19.42 -10.77 -1.81
CA LEU A 362 -18.02 -11.14 -1.59
C LEU A 362 -17.32 -10.22 -0.58
N VAL A 363 -17.54 -8.90 -0.68
CA VAL A 363 -16.98 -7.92 0.25
C VAL A 363 -17.54 -8.13 1.66
N ARG A 364 -18.86 -8.29 1.82
CA ARG A 364 -19.45 -8.54 3.13
C ARG A 364 -18.97 -9.84 3.76
N ASN A 365 -18.83 -10.91 2.97
CA ASN A 365 -18.28 -12.18 3.46
C ASN A 365 -16.81 -12.04 3.88
N CYS A 366 -16.02 -11.28 3.10
CA CYS A 366 -14.63 -10.98 3.44
C CYS A 366 -14.53 -10.18 4.74
N ILE A 367 -15.39 -9.17 4.92
CA ILE A 367 -15.48 -8.36 6.15
C ILE A 367 -15.93 -9.20 7.34
N GLN A 368 -16.95 -10.04 7.17
CA GLN A 368 -17.45 -10.92 8.24
C GLN A 368 -16.34 -11.87 8.70
N ALA A 369 -15.60 -12.48 7.77
CA ALA A 369 -14.47 -13.35 8.08
C ALA A 369 -13.27 -12.63 8.72
N MET A 370 -13.19 -11.29 8.64
CA MET A 370 -12.19 -10.50 9.36
C MET A 370 -12.61 -10.18 10.79
N ILE A 371 -13.92 -10.03 11.04
CA ILE A 371 -14.46 -9.56 12.33
C ILE A 371 -14.84 -10.74 13.23
N ASP A 372 -15.26 -11.87 12.64
CA ASP A 372 -15.71 -13.06 13.36
C ASP A 372 -14.56 -14.06 13.57
N PRO A 373 -14.11 -14.28 14.82
CA PRO A 373 -13.03 -15.22 15.13
C PRO A 373 -13.35 -16.68 14.78
N SER A 374 -14.63 -17.02 14.57
CA SER A 374 -15.06 -18.39 14.21
C SER A 374 -14.89 -18.70 12.72
N MET A 375 -14.70 -17.67 11.89
CA MET A 375 -14.54 -17.83 10.45
C MET A 375 -13.07 -17.87 10.05
N GLU A 376 -12.77 -18.65 9.01
CA GLU A 376 -11.43 -18.67 8.41
C GLU A 376 -11.19 -17.35 7.66
N PRO A 377 -10.12 -16.58 8.01
CA PRO A 377 -9.85 -15.30 7.38
C PRO A 377 -9.39 -15.48 5.94
N TYR A 378 -9.74 -14.50 5.10
CA TYR A 378 -9.28 -14.46 3.72
C TYR A 378 -7.77 -14.14 3.67
N PRO A 379 -7.00 -14.70 2.71
CA PRO A 379 -5.59 -14.37 2.55
C PRO A 379 -5.37 -12.86 2.36
N HIS A 380 -4.36 -12.32 3.03
CA HIS A 380 -4.05 -10.89 3.05
C HIS A 380 -3.95 -10.26 1.65
N GLN A 381 -3.30 -10.96 0.71
CA GLN A 381 -3.11 -10.46 -0.66
C GLN A 381 -4.42 -10.28 -1.41
N PHE A 382 -5.38 -11.18 -1.19
CA PHE A 382 -6.70 -11.12 -1.78
C PHE A 382 -7.53 -9.98 -1.17
N ALA A 383 -7.60 -9.91 0.16
CA ALA A 383 -8.30 -8.83 0.84
C ALA A 383 -7.75 -7.46 0.43
N THR A 384 -6.42 -7.32 0.34
CA THR A 384 -5.78 -6.08 -0.12
C THR A 384 -6.15 -5.74 -1.57
N ALA A 385 -6.22 -6.73 -2.46
CA ALA A 385 -6.66 -6.52 -3.83
C ALA A 385 -8.14 -6.10 -3.89
N LEU A 386 -9.00 -6.69 -3.06
CA LEU A 386 -10.43 -6.38 -3.00
C LEU A 386 -10.69 -4.95 -2.50
N PHE A 387 -10.12 -4.56 -1.37
CA PHE A 387 -10.26 -3.19 -0.86
C PHE A 387 -9.58 -2.16 -1.77
N SER A 388 -8.48 -2.53 -2.44
CA SER A 388 -7.89 -1.68 -3.48
C SER A 388 -8.85 -1.52 -4.65
N PHE A 389 -9.54 -2.57 -5.09
CA PHE A 389 -10.52 -2.48 -6.17
C PHE A 389 -11.68 -1.55 -5.80
N LEU A 390 -12.24 -1.69 -4.60
CA LEU A 390 -13.29 -0.80 -4.08
C LEU A 390 -12.85 0.67 -4.05
N TYR A 391 -11.62 0.95 -3.61
CA TYR A 391 -11.10 2.31 -3.57
C TYR A 391 -11.04 2.95 -4.96
N HIS A 392 -10.57 2.23 -5.97
CA HIS A 392 -10.50 2.79 -7.32
C HIS A 392 -11.89 2.88 -7.96
N LEU A 393 -12.79 1.94 -7.67
CA LEU A 393 -14.18 2.03 -8.12
C LEU A 393 -14.87 3.27 -7.54
N ALA A 394 -14.71 3.52 -6.24
CA ALA A 394 -15.24 4.71 -5.56
C ALA A 394 -14.59 6.03 -5.99
N SER A 395 -13.44 5.98 -6.68
CA SER A 395 -12.75 7.20 -7.15
C SER A 395 -13.42 7.80 -8.39
N TYR A 396 -14.39 7.10 -8.99
CA TYR A 396 -15.18 7.56 -10.13
C TYR A 396 -16.67 7.60 -9.75
N ASP A 397 -17.39 8.62 -10.20
CA ASP A 397 -18.78 8.88 -9.79
C ASP A 397 -19.69 7.67 -9.98
N ALA A 398 -19.75 7.08 -11.18
CA ALA A 398 -20.59 5.90 -11.46
C ALA A 398 -20.25 4.69 -10.57
N GLY A 399 -18.97 4.51 -10.23
CA GLY A 399 -18.56 3.44 -9.32
C GLY A 399 -18.91 3.75 -7.87
N GLY A 400 -18.78 5.00 -7.44
CA GLY A 400 -19.22 5.47 -6.12
C GLY A 400 -20.73 5.34 -5.93
N GLU A 401 -21.53 5.76 -6.91
CA GLU A 401 -22.99 5.62 -6.92
C GLU A 401 -23.40 4.14 -6.81
N ALA A 402 -22.73 3.25 -7.54
CA ALA A 402 -23.00 1.81 -7.46
C ALA A 402 -22.68 1.24 -6.06
N LEU A 403 -21.60 1.70 -5.42
CA LEU A 403 -21.22 1.28 -4.07
C LEU A 403 -22.19 1.79 -2.99
N VAL A 404 -22.67 3.02 -3.12
CA VAL A 404 -23.76 3.54 -2.27
C VAL A 404 -25.02 2.69 -2.47
N SER A 405 -25.43 2.46 -3.72
CA SER A 405 -26.65 1.73 -4.08
C SER A 405 -26.73 0.31 -3.50
N CYS A 406 -25.59 -0.37 -3.33
CA CYS A 406 -25.54 -1.71 -2.72
C CYS A 406 -25.34 -1.73 -1.20
N GLY A 407 -25.40 -0.57 -0.53
CA GLY A 407 -25.25 -0.46 0.92
C GLY A 407 -23.82 -0.69 1.42
N MET A 408 -22.80 -0.39 0.61
CA MET A 408 -21.40 -0.64 0.98
C MET A 408 -20.94 0.22 2.17
N MET A 409 -21.55 1.39 2.38
CA MET A 409 -21.26 2.29 3.50
C MET A 409 -21.32 1.56 4.85
N GLU A 410 -22.43 0.87 5.14
CA GLU A 410 -22.62 0.14 6.40
C GLU A 410 -21.55 -0.95 6.58
N ALA A 411 -21.27 -1.71 5.52
CA ALA A 411 -20.29 -2.79 5.57
C ALA A 411 -18.88 -2.27 5.88
N LEU A 412 -18.46 -1.18 5.26
CA LEU A 412 -17.14 -0.57 5.49
C LEU A 412 -17.04 0.05 6.89
N LEU A 413 -18.10 0.65 7.41
CA LEU A 413 -18.13 1.17 8.78
C LEU A 413 -17.94 0.06 9.83
N LYS A 414 -18.43 -1.17 9.58
CA LYS A 414 -18.15 -2.33 10.45
C LYS A 414 -16.66 -2.64 10.57
N VAL A 415 -15.91 -2.52 9.48
CA VAL A 415 -14.44 -2.69 9.48
C VAL A 415 -13.77 -1.65 10.36
N ILE A 416 -14.20 -0.38 10.26
CA ILE A 416 -13.63 0.73 11.02
C ILE A 416 -13.90 0.57 12.52
N LYS A 417 -15.12 0.12 12.86
CA LYS A 417 -15.55 -0.15 14.24
C LYS A 417 -14.80 -1.32 14.90
N PHE A 418 -14.30 -2.28 14.13
CA PHE A 418 -13.63 -3.46 14.68
C PHE A 418 -12.21 -3.13 15.17
N LEU A 419 -12.01 -3.16 16.50
CA LEU A 419 -10.79 -2.72 17.21
C LEU A 419 -9.78 -3.86 17.45
N GLY A 420 -9.34 -4.53 16.41
CA GLY A 420 -8.19 -5.42 16.52
C GLY A 420 -6.89 -4.69 16.18
N ASP A 421 -5.81 -5.16 16.81
CA ASP A 421 -4.52 -4.47 16.90
C ASP A 421 -3.45 -5.01 15.94
N GLU A 422 -3.82 -5.95 15.06
CA GLU A 422 -2.89 -6.48 14.07
C GLU A 422 -2.54 -5.45 12.99
N GLN A 423 -1.28 -5.37 12.57
CA GLN A 423 -0.83 -4.39 11.55
C GLN A 423 -1.58 -4.52 10.22
N ASP A 424 -1.93 -5.75 9.86
CA ASP A 424 -2.70 -6.07 8.66
C ASP A 424 -4.10 -5.47 8.74
N GLN A 425 -4.72 -5.55 9.91
CA GLN A 425 -6.02 -4.96 10.17
C GLN A 425 -5.99 -3.43 10.06
N ILE A 426 -4.96 -2.77 10.60
CA ILE A 426 -4.80 -1.31 10.45
C ILE A 426 -4.77 -0.92 8.97
N THR A 427 -4.13 -1.74 8.13
CA THR A 427 -4.09 -1.51 6.68
C THR A 427 -5.46 -1.61 6.03
N PHE A 428 -6.29 -2.59 6.42
CA PHE A 428 -7.67 -2.71 5.93
C PHE A 428 -8.56 -1.58 6.41
N VAL A 429 -8.47 -1.20 7.69
CA VAL A 429 -9.19 -0.06 8.25
C VAL A 429 -8.83 1.22 7.51
N THR A 430 -7.54 1.46 7.24
CA THR A 430 -7.07 2.62 6.46
C THR A 430 -7.71 2.65 5.07
N ARG A 431 -7.83 1.50 4.41
CA ARG A 431 -8.48 1.41 3.09
C ARG A 431 -9.99 1.67 3.21
N ALA A 432 -10.67 1.07 4.18
CA ALA A 432 -12.10 1.29 4.43
C ALA A 432 -12.40 2.77 4.68
N VAL A 433 -11.62 3.44 5.52
CA VAL A 433 -11.73 4.90 5.78
C VAL A 433 -11.65 5.69 4.47
N ARG A 434 -10.70 5.34 3.58
CA ARG A 434 -10.53 6.03 2.30
C ARG A 434 -11.67 5.77 1.31
N VAL A 435 -12.26 4.58 1.32
CA VAL A 435 -13.45 4.30 0.48
C VAL A 435 -14.65 5.08 1.02
N VAL A 436 -14.88 5.05 2.34
CA VAL A 436 -15.93 5.81 3.02
C VAL A 436 -15.80 7.31 2.73
N ASP A 437 -14.60 7.90 2.89
CA ASP A 437 -14.34 9.32 2.56
C ASP A 437 -14.75 9.68 1.11
N LEU A 438 -14.59 8.78 0.15
CA LEU A 438 -15.01 9.01 -1.23
C LEU A 438 -16.53 8.96 -1.39
N ILE A 439 -17.18 7.89 -0.88
CA ILE A 439 -18.62 7.68 -1.08
C ILE A 439 -19.50 8.54 -0.17
N THR A 440 -18.98 9.06 0.95
CA THR A 440 -19.70 10.01 1.83
C THR A 440 -20.06 11.30 1.09
N ASN A 441 -19.25 11.72 0.11
CA ASN A 441 -19.57 12.89 -0.71
C ASN A 441 -20.81 12.66 -1.62
N LEU A 442 -21.15 11.40 -1.89
CA LEU A 442 -22.30 11.01 -2.72
C LEU A 442 -23.54 10.76 -1.88
N ASP A 443 -23.40 10.14 -0.71
CA ASP A 443 -24.50 9.86 0.21
C ASP A 443 -24.12 10.13 1.67
N MET A 444 -24.26 11.41 2.02
CA MET A 444 -24.03 11.90 3.37
C MET A 444 -25.07 11.36 4.37
N ALA A 445 -26.33 11.24 3.94
CA ALA A 445 -27.43 10.83 4.80
C ALA A 445 -27.22 9.39 5.30
N ALA A 446 -26.75 8.49 4.44
CA ALA A 446 -26.38 7.14 4.84
C ALA A 446 -25.20 7.13 5.82
N PHE A 447 -24.19 7.98 5.64
CA PHE A 447 -23.08 8.07 6.60
C PHE A 447 -23.56 8.52 7.99
N GLN A 448 -24.45 9.52 8.05
CA GLN A 448 -25.02 10.02 9.30
C GLN A 448 -25.94 8.99 9.98
N SER A 449 -26.81 8.32 9.21
CA SER A 449 -27.74 7.32 9.75
C SER A 449 -27.03 6.14 10.41
N HIS A 450 -25.82 5.81 9.95
CA HIS A 450 -24.96 4.79 10.55
C HIS A 450 -24.01 5.31 11.64
N SER A 451 -24.20 6.54 12.13
CA SER A 451 -23.34 7.17 13.15
C SER A 451 -21.85 7.22 12.73
N GLY A 452 -21.59 7.42 11.44
CA GLY A 452 -20.25 7.32 10.86
C GLY A 452 -19.23 8.25 11.52
N LEU A 453 -19.62 9.49 11.85
CA LEU A 453 -18.73 10.47 12.49
C LEU A 453 -18.24 9.97 13.86
N SER A 454 -19.15 9.44 14.69
CA SER A 454 -18.82 8.87 16.00
C SER A 454 -17.91 7.65 15.88
N ILE A 455 -18.14 6.79 14.88
CA ILE A 455 -17.27 5.63 14.60
C ILE A 455 -15.84 6.08 14.27
N PHE A 456 -15.70 7.13 13.45
CA PHE A 456 -14.40 7.70 13.11
C PHE A 456 -13.71 8.30 14.34
N ILE A 457 -14.41 9.09 15.15
CA ILE A 457 -13.80 9.70 16.34
C ILE A 457 -13.34 8.62 17.33
N TYR A 458 -14.20 7.64 17.62
CA TYR A 458 -13.88 6.54 18.52
C TYR A 458 -12.69 5.70 18.04
N ARG A 459 -12.63 5.39 16.73
CA ARG A 459 -11.49 4.67 16.17
C ARG A 459 -10.20 5.52 16.22
N LEU A 460 -10.28 6.83 15.98
CA LEU A 460 -9.13 7.73 16.09
C LEU A 460 -8.59 7.75 17.51
N GLU A 461 -9.48 7.88 18.50
CA GLU A 461 -9.15 7.83 19.93
C GLU A 461 -8.44 6.53 20.29
N HIS A 462 -8.99 5.38 19.88
CA HIS A 462 -8.39 4.07 20.14
C HIS A 462 -6.94 3.97 19.64
N GLU A 463 -6.67 4.38 18.40
CA GLU A 463 -5.31 4.34 17.83
C GLU A 463 -4.36 5.31 18.55
N VAL A 464 -4.85 6.46 18.98
CA VAL A 464 -4.07 7.42 19.77
C VAL A 464 -3.79 6.88 21.18
N ASP A 465 -4.74 6.17 21.80
CA ASP A 465 -4.54 5.51 23.10
C ASP A 465 -3.45 4.45 23.07
N LEU A 466 -3.37 3.65 22.00
CA LEU A 466 -2.26 2.73 21.81
C LEU A 466 -0.93 3.49 21.73
N CYS A 467 -0.88 4.59 20.98
CA CYS A 467 0.30 5.44 20.91
C CYS A 467 0.66 6.11 22.24
N ARG A 468 -0.33 6.47 23.08
CA ARG A 468 -0.10 7.03 24.42
C ARG A 468 0.63 6.04 25.32
N ARG A 469 0.39 4.74 25.17
CA ARG A 469 1.11 3.70 25.92
C ARG A 469 2.59 3.65 25.55
N GLU A 470 2.90 3.88 24.27
CA GLU A 470 4.29 3.91 23.76
C GLU A 470 4.99 5.25 24.10
N CYS A 471 4.28 6.37 23.93
CA CYS A 471 4.76 7.72 24.19
C CYS A 471 3.75 8.50 25.06
N PRO A 472 3.87 8.47 26.40
CA PRO A 472 2.87 9.06 27.30
C PRO A 472 2.97 10.58 27.46
N PHE A 473 3.97 11.23 26.85
CA PHE A 473 4.21 12.65 27.01
C PHE A 473 3.05 13.49 26.46
N VAL A 474 2.67 14.56 27.18
CA VAL A 474 1.73 15.59 26.71
C VAL A 474 2.22 16.92 27.25
N ILE A 475 2.23 17.95 26.40
CA ILE A 475 2.60 19.30 26.80
C ILE A 475 1.58 19.80 27.85
N LYS A 476 2.09 20.31 28.96
CA LYS A 476 1.29 20.99 29.99
C LYS A 476 1.73 22.46 30.05
N PRO A 477 1.05 23.36 29.33
CA PRO A 477 1.37 24.79 29.37
C PRO A 477 1.23 25.32 30.80
N LYS A 478 2.20 26.12 31.26
CA LYS A 478 2.08 26.82 32.54
C LYS A 478 1.11 27.99 32.36
N VAL A 479 -0.13 27.83 32.80
CA VAL A 479 -1.13 28.91 32.77
C VAL A 479 -0.73 29.99 33.77
N GLN A 480 -0.20 31.12 33.31
CA GLN A 480 -0.23 32.38 34.06
C GLN A 480 -1.60 33.02 33.81
N ARG A 481 -2.61 32.62 34.60
CA ARG A 481 -3.84 33.41 34.68
C ARG A 481 -3.52 34.70 35.43
N PRO A 482 -3.85 35.90 34.91
CA PRO A 482 -3.90 37.10 35.75
C PRO A 482 -4.84 36.80 36.94
N PRO A 483 -4.53 37.23 38.18
CA PRO A 483 -5.46 37.08 39.28
C PRO A 483 -6.76 37.77 38.89
N ALA A 484 -7.89 37.08 39.06
CA ALA A 484 -9.20 37.65 38.85
C ALA A 484 -9.28 38.99 39.60
N ALA A 485 -9.55 40.07 38.88
CA ALA A 485 -9.85 41.35 39.49
C ALA A 485 -11.03 41.14 40.43
N THR A 486 -10.79 41.31 41.72
CA THR A 486 -11.83 41.44 42.74
C THR A 486 -12.79 42.53 42.27
N LEU A 487 -14.03 42.15 41.98
CA LEU A 487 -15.13 43.11 41.83
C LEU A 487 -15.18 43.95 43.12
N PRO A 488 -15.28 45.29 43.04
CA PRO A 488 -15.58 46.09 44.22
C PRO A 488 -17.03 45.82 44.60
N GLU A 489 -17.24 45.13 45.73
CA GLU A 489 -18.54 45.10 46.39
C GLU A 489 -18.92 46.53 46.80
N GLY A 490 -20.23 46.78 46.67
CA GLY A 490 -20.84 48.10 46.73
C GLY A 490 -20.63 48.84 48.05
N GLU A 491 -20.72 50.15 47.92
CA GLU A 491 -20.87 51.11 48.99
C GLU A 491 -22.09 50.75 49.86
N ASP A 492 -21.86 50.44 51.13
CA ASP A 492 -22.81 50.72 52.19
C ASP A 492 -22.06 51.50 53.28
N MET A 493 -22.42 52.78 53.41
CA MET A 493 -22.07 53.62 54.54
C MET A 493 -22.89 53.17 55.75
N GLU A 494 -22.25 52.93 56.90
CA GLU A 494 -22.85 53.26 58.19
C GLU A 494 -21.76 53.45 59.26
N THR A 495 -22.02 54.42 60.13
CA THR A 495 -21.11 55.01 61.13
C THR A 495 -21.44 54.50 62.53
N ASP A 496 -20.40 54.33 63.36
CA ASP A 496 -20.33 54.30 64.83
C ASP A 496 -21.47 53.70 65.69
N MET A 497 -21.12 52.73 66.55
CA MET A 497 -21.30 52.84 68.01
C MET A 497 -20.67 51.64 68.77
N GLU A 498 -19.82 51.95 69.76
CA GLU A 498 -19.39 51.03 70.83
C GLU A 498 -20.52 50.77 71.84
N VAL A 499 -20.76 49.50 72.23
CA VAL A 499 -21.22 49.11 73.59
C VAL A 499 -20.70 47.69 73.92
N THR A 500 -20.30 47.53 75.19
CA THR A 500 -19.63 46.43 75.90
C THR A 500 -20.49 45.22 76.30
N ASP A 501 -19.81 44.21 76.89
CA ASP A 501 -20.26 43.22 77.92
C ASP A 501 -20.95 41.91 77.43
N VAL A 502 -20.76 40.67 77.94
CA VAL A 502 -20.06 40.04 79.09
C VAL A 502 -19.68 38.57 78.76
N ALA A 503 -18.67 38.06 79.48
CA ALA A 503 -18.06 36.73 79.53
C ALA A 503 -18.92 35.46 79.74
N MET A 504 -18.33 34.28 79.44
CA MET A 504 -18.28 33.14 80.37
C MET A 504 -16.98 32.34 80.24
N GLU A 505 -16.32 32.14 81.38
CA GLU A 505 -15.07 31.40 81.59
C GLU A 505 -15.27 29.89 81.77
N SER A 506 -14.23 29.11 81.47
CA SER A 506 -13.65 28.17 82.45
C SER A 506 -12.24 27.71 82.04
N SER A 507 -11.28 27.98 82.92
CA SER A 507 -9.85 27.56 82.94
C SER A 507 -9.70 26.28 83.82
N PRO A 508 -8.52 25.75 84.26
CA PRO A 508 -7.10 26.15 84.10
C PRO A 508 -6.09 24.98 83.79
N GLY A 509 -4.90 25.19 83.19
CA GLY A 509 -3.59 25.55 83.82
C GLY A 509 -2.65 24.31 83.97
N PRO A 510 -1.30 24.38 84.16
CA PRO A 510 -0.37 25.53 84.34
C PRO A 510 0.85 25.55 83.34
N SER A 511 1.38 26.74 82.95
CA SER A 511 2.62 27.47 83.40
C SER A 511 3.96 26.71 83.24
N ALA A 512 5.09 27.26 82.75
CA ALA A 512 5.64 28.62 82.90
C ALA A 512 6.71 29.05 81.85
N GLU A 513 7.04 30.34 81.95
CA GLU A 513 7.88 31.32 81.24
C GLU A 513 9.35 31.00 80.87
N ALA A 514 9.87 31.61 79.77
CA ALA A 514 10.90 32.68 79.76
C ALA A 514 11.50 32.96 78.35
N ARG A 515 11.68 34.26 77.99
CA ARG A 515 12.43 34.82 76.83
C ARG A 515 13.94 34.98 77.16
N PRO A 516 14.87 35.50 76.30
CA PRO A 516 15.11 35.43 74.83
C PRO A 516 16.59 35.05 74.42
N ASP A 517 16.80 34.61 73.15
CA ASP A 517 18.05 34.48 72.31
C ASP A 517 19.34 33.80 72.88
N PRO A 518 20.26 33.14 72.11
CA PRO A 518 20.61 33.29 70.68
C PRO A 518 20.91 32.00 69.85
N VAL A 519 21.10 32.18 68.54
CA VAL A 519 21.70 31.30 67.49
C VAL A 519 23.10 30.74 67.90
N PRO A 520 23.75 29.68 67.32
CA PRO A 520 23.45 28.54 66.37
C PRO A 520 23.78 27.14 67.03
N PRO A 521 24.00 25.94 66.38
CA PRO A 521 24.19 25.57 64.96
C PRO A 521 23.44 24.32 64.41
N ALA A 522 23.52 24.14 63.08
CA ALA A 522 22.98 23.06 62.23
C ALA A 522 23.43 21.64 62.65
N PRO A 523 22.71 20.53 62.33
CA PRO A 523 22.53 19.95 60.96
C PRO A 523 21.21 19.11 60.81
N PRO A 524 21.03 18.18 59.84
CA PRO A 524 21.56 18.00 58.49
C PRO A 524 20.46 18.06 57.39
N ALA A 525 20.91 18.16 56.13
CA ALA A 525 20.09 18.25 54.92
C ALA A 525 19.24 17.01 54.63
N VAL A 526 18.00 17.25 54.16
CA VAL A 526 17.09 16.25 53.56
C VAL A 526 17.07 16.50 52.05
N PRO A 527 17.18 15.47 51.18
CA PRO A 527 17.33 15.67 49.74
C PRO A 527 16.00 16.08 49.10
N SER A 528 16.04 17.17 48.35
CA SER A 528 14.98 17.62 47.45
C SER A 528 14.83 16.65 46.28
N THR A 529 13.75 15.88 46.23
CA THR A 529 13.33 15.16 45.03
C THR A 529 12.74 16.16 44.02
N SER A 530 13.58 16.59 43.07
CA SER A 530 13.12 17.19 41.81
C SER A 530 12.38 16.13 40.99
N ALA A 531 11.05 16.30 40.86
CA ALA A 531 10.25 15.50 39.94
C ALA A 531 10.74 15.74 38.50
N ALA A 532 11.45 14.76 37.94
CA ALA A 532 11.86 14.77 36.55
C ALA A 532 10.61 14.73 35.65
N THR A 533 10.43 15.77 34.84
CA THR A 533 9.56 15.74 33.67
C THR A 533 9.99 14.58 32.78
N PRO A 534 9.09 13.69 32.32
CA PRO A 534 9.45 12.66 31.37
C PRO A 534 9.82 13.35 30.05
N SER A 535 11.11 13.42 29.74
CA SER A 535 11.60 13.78 28.42
C SER A 535 11.05 12.76 27.40
N PRO A 536 10.81 13.17 26.14
CA PRO A 536 10.43 12.22 25.09
C PRO A 536 11.47 11.09 25.04
N ARG A 537 11.01 9.83 25.07
CA ARG A 537 11.90 8.68 24.84
C ARG A 537 12.44 8.80 23.42
N GLY A 538 13.67 9.28 23.27
CA GLY A 538 14.34 9.36 21.98
C GLY A 538 14.44 7.95 21.36
N GLY A 539 13.90 7.77 20.16
CA GLY A 539 14.12 6.57 19.33
C GLY A 539 12.87 5.76 18.96
N VAL A 540 11.71 5.96 19.59
CA VAL A 540 10.47 5.25 19.21
C VAL A 540 9.64 6.12 18.26
N GLN A 541 9.21 5.55 17.13
CA GLN A 541 8.34 6.21 16.15
C GLN A 541 7.04 5.43 15.97
N CYS A 542 5.97 6.15 15.67
CA CYS A 542 4.69 5.55 15.31
C CYS A 542 4.85 4.68 14.05
N ILE A 543 4.34 3.45 14.11
CA ILE A 543 4.42 2.53 12.96
C ILE A 543 3.75 3.14 11.71
N PRO A 544 4.31 2.93 10.50
CA PRO A 544 3.81 3.58 9.28
C PRO A 544 2.32 3.31 8.97
N GLN A 545 1.83 2.10 9.27
CA GLN A 545 0.45 1.69 9.05
C GLN A 545 -0.51 2.52 9.90
N ARG A 546 -0.21 2.70 11.19
CA ARG A 546 -1.01 3.51 12.12
C ARG A 546 -0.95 4.98 11.75
N ALA A 547 0.24 5.48 11.41
CA ALA A 547 0.39 6.85 10.96
C ALA A 547 -0.45 7.14 9.69
N ALA A 548 -0.54 6.18 8.76
CA ALA A 548 -1.39 6.29 7.57
C ALA A 548 -2.88 6.31 7.92
N LEU A 549 -3.33 5.47 8.87
CA LEU A 549 -4.71 5.45 9.36
C LEU A 549 -5.10 6.80 9.98
N LEU A 550 -4.33 7.26 10.97
CA LEU A 550 -4.54 8.55 11.64
C LEU A 550 -4.61 9.69 10.61
N LYS A 551 -3.73 9.66 9.60
CA LYS A 551 -3.72 10.65 8.53
C LYS A 551 -5.01 10.61 7.72
N SER A 552 -5.50 9.44 7.34
CA SER A 552 -6.77 9.32 6.61
C SER A 552 -7.96 9.82 7.43
N MET A 553 -8.01 9.52 8.72
CA MET A 553 -9.09 9.94 9.62
C MET A 553 -9.09 11.45 9.87
N LEU A 554 -7.92 12.04 10.13
CA LEU A 554 -7.80 13.50 10.32
C LEU A 554 -8.11 14.26 9.03
N ASN A 555 -7.75 13.74 7.85
CA ASN A 555 -8.15 14.36 6.57
C ASN A 555 -9.66 14.35 6.38
N PHE A 556 -10.32 13.25 6.72
CA PHE A 556 -11.78 13.18 6.71
C PHE A 556 -12.38 14.21 7.68
N LEU A 557 -11.92 14.25 8.94
CA LEU A 557 -12.41 15.20 9.94
C LEU A 557 -12.23 16.66 9.50
N LYS A 558 -11.06 17.00 8.95
CA LYS A 558 -10.79 18.33 8.39
C LYS A 558 -11.84 18.73 7.35
N LYS A 559 -12.17 17.83 6.40
CA LYS A 559 -13.19 18.10 5.38
C LYS A 559 -14.59 18.18 6.00
N ALA A 560 -14.92 17.23 6.88
CA ALA A 560 -16.23 17.14 7.51
C ALA A 560 -16.55 18.41 8.34
N ILE A 561 -15.56 18.99 9.02
CA ILE A 561 -15.74 20.25 9.77
C ILE A 561 -16.12 21.41 8.84
N GLN A 562 -15.59 21.46 7.63
CA GLN A 562 -15.84 22.56 6.68
C GLN A 562 -17.15 22.41 5.92
N ASP A 563 -17.74 21.21 5.92
CA ASP A 563 -18.93 20.90 5.16
C ASP A 563 -20.18 21.26 5.98
N PRO A 564 -21.05 22.17 5.49
CA PRO A 564 -22.27 22.56 6.18
C PRO A 564 -23.19 21.40 6.53
N ALA A 565 -23.15 20.29 5.77
CA ALA A 565 -23.98 19.11 6.04
C ALA A 565 -23.66 18.44 7.39
N PHE A 566 -22.48 18.71 7.95
CA PHE A 566 -22.05 18.17 9.25
C PHE A 566 -22.17 19.16 10.41
N SER A 567 -22.68 20.39 10.19
CA SER A 567 -22.64 21.47 11.20
C SER A 567 -23.17 21.04 12.58
N ASP A 568 -24.30 20.35 12.61
CA ASP A 568 -24.95 19.95 13.87
C ASP A 568 -24.18 18.85 14.59
N GLY A 569 -23.57 17.92 13.84
CA GLY A 569 -22.74 16.87 14.40
C GLY A 569 -21.41 17.39 14.92
N ILE A 570 -20.80 18.35 14.22
CA ILE A 570 -19.44 18.84 14.46
C ILE A 570 -19.33 19.70 15.71
N ARG A 571 -20.37 20.49 16.05
CA ARG A 571 -20.37 21.35 17.25
C ARG A 571 -20.04 20.60 18.54
N HIS A 572 -20.52 19.37 18.67
CA HIS A 572 -20.32 18.55 19.86
C HIS A 572 -19.07 17.66 19.80
N VAL A 573 -18.40 17.55 18.66
CA VAL A 573 -17.21 16.70 18.50
C VAL A 573 -16.06 17.16 19.39
N MET A 574 -15.91 18.48 19.56
CA MET A 574 -14.86 19.07 20.39
C MET A 574 -15.19 19.07 21.89
N ASP A 575 -16.38 18.65 22.29
CA ASP A 575 -16.72 18.40 23.70
C ASP A 575 -16.40 16.94 24.11
N GLY A 576 -16.12 16.07 23.13
CA GLY A 576 -15.84 14.65 23.32
C GLY A 576 -14.35 14.32 23.49
N SER A 577 -13.94 13.15 22.99
CA SER A 577 -12.56 12.65 23.12
C SER A 577 -11.57 13.23 22.09
N LEU A 578 -12.05 13.84 21.01
CA LEU A 578 -11.21 14.37 19.94
C LEU A 578 -10.14 15.38 20.43
N PRO A 579 -10.44 16.38 21.28
CA PRO A 579 -9.43 17.32 21.76
C PRO A 579 -8.28 16.64 22.48
N THR A 580 -8.56 15.60 23.29
CA THR A 580 -7.51 14.85 23.99
C THR A 580 -6.58 14.15 23.01
N SER A 581 -7.15 13.60 21.92
CA SER A 581 -6.40 12.92 20.87
C SER A 581 -5.51 13.90 20.11
N LEU A 582 -6.06 15.06 19.74
CA LEU A 582 -5.32 16.14 19.07
C LEU A 582 -4.18 16.69 19.95
N LYS A 583 -4.41 16.93 21.24
CA LYS A 583 -3.34 17.36 22.17
C LYS A 583 -2.17 16.40 22.19
N HIS A 584 -2.43 15.11 22.21
CA HIS A 584 -1.38 14.10 22.26
C HIS A 584 -0.59 14.05 20.94
N ILE A 585 -1.26 14.08 19.79
CA ILE A 585 -0.60 14.12 18.49
C ILE A 585 0.28 15.38 18.37
N ILE A 586 -0.27 16.54 18.72
CA ILE A 586 0.43 17.84 18.66
C ILE A 586 1.63 17.88 19.62
N SER A 587 1.50 17.28 20.82
CA SER A 587 2.58 17.25 21.81
C SER A 587 3.79 16.40 21.38
N ASN A 588 3.57 15.40 20.51
CA ASN A 588 4.54 14.35 20.18
C ASN A 588 4.89 14.33 18.68
N ALA A 589 5.21 15.50 18.11
CA ALA A 589 5.56 15.65 16.70
C ALA A 589 6.70 14.72 16.24
N GLU A 590 7.67 14.42 17.10
CA GLU A 590 8.81 13.55 16.78
C GLU A 590 8.42 12.07 16.69
N TYR A 591 7.39 11.65 17.44
CA TYR A 591 6.88 10.28 17.42
C TYR A 591 5.95 10.03 16.22
N TYR A 592 5.03 10.97 15.93
CA TYR A 592 4.06 10.85 14.83
C TYR A 592 4.60 11.33 13.47
N GLY A 593 5.59 12.22 13.49
CA GLY A 593 6.16 12.87 12.33
C GLY A 593 5.43 14.16 11.89
N PRO A 594 6.09 14.99 11.08
CA PRO A 594 5.61 16.33 10.68
C PRO A 594 4.23 16.33 10.02
N SER A 595 3.94 15.33 9.19
CA SER A 595 2.69 15.28 8.43
C SER A 595 1.45 15.13 9.31
N LEU A 596 1.55 14.42 10.43
CA LEU A 596 0.43 14.24 11.36
C LEU A 596 0.30 15.43 12.31
N PHE A 597 1.44 15.99 12.74
CA PHE A 597 1.47 17.24 13.50
C PHE A 597 0.73 18.36 12.77
N LEU A 598 1.11 18.64 11.52
CA LEU A 598 0.49 19.69 10.71
C LEU A 598 -1.00 19.44 10.49
N LEU A 599 -1.38 18.20 10.19
CA LEU A 599 -2.78 17.86 9.94
C LEU A 599 -3.63 17.97 11.22
N ALA A 600 -3.09 17.59 12.38
CA ALA A 600 -3.77 17.78 13.65
C ALA A 600 -3.95 19.28 13.97
N THR A 601 -2.93 20.12 13.72
CA THR A 601 -3.07 21.57 13.87
C THR A 601 -4.11 22.15 12.90
N GLU A 602 -4.11 21.69 11.65
CA GLU A 602 -5.11 22.12 10.65
C GLU A 602 -6.54 21.80 11.08
N VAL A 603 -6.78 20.61 11.67
CA VAL A 603 -8.11 20.23 12.18
C VAL A 603 -8.57 21.21 13.27
N VAL A 604 -7.69 21.60 14.20
CA VAL A 604 -8.00 22.59 15.24
C VAL A 604 -8.29 23.96 14.63
N THR A 605 -7.41 24.41 13.73
CA THR A 605 -7.53 25.72 13.06
C THR A 605 -8.84 25.82 12.27
N VAL A 606 -9.15 24.81 11.47
CA VAL A 606 -10.37 24.76 10.66
C VAL A 606 -11.63 24.76 11.54
N PHE A 607 -11.61 24.05 12.67
CA PHE A 607 -12.72 24.10 13.63
C PHE A 607 -12.93 25.49 14.22
N VAL A 608 -11.86 26.16 14.65
CA VAL A 608 -11.94 27.53 15.21
C VAL A 608 -12.49 28.52 14.18
N PHE A 609 -12.10 28.39 12.92
CA PHE A 609 -12.63 29.24 11.85
C PHE A 609 -14.12 28.98 11.57
N GLN A 610 -14.56 27.72 11.65
CA GLN A 610 -15.94 27.36 11.37
C GLN A 610 -16.89 27.67 12.53
N GLU A 611 -16.45 27.49 13.77
CA GLU A 611 -17.23 27.73 15.00
C GLU A 611 -16.48 28.68 15.97
N PRO A 612 -16.32 29.98 15.63
CA PRO A 612 -15.57 30.93 16.46
C PRO A 612 -16.14 31.11 17.87
N SER A 613 -17.45 30.89 18.04
CA SER A 613 -18.16 30.96 19.33
C SER A 613 -17.69 29.90 20.33
N LEU A 614 -17.11 28.79 19.85
CA LEU A 614 -16.62 27.69 20.68
C LEU A 614 -15.13 27.81 21.04
N LEU A 615 -14.46 28.90 20.63
CA LEU A 615 -13.05 29.12 20.92
C LEU A 615 -12.76 29.10 22.43
N SER A 616 -13.61 29.72 23.25
CA SER A 616 -13.46 29.73 24.71
C SER A 616 -13.49 28.32 25.30
N SER A 617 -14.35 27.43 24.78
CA SER A 617 -14.40 26.01 25.21
C SER A 617 -13.09 25.28 24.90
N LEU A 618 -12.49 25.53 23.72
CA LEU A 618 -11.19 24.94 23.35
C LEU A 618 -10.03 25.47 24.20
N GLN A 619 -10.10 26.75 24.60
CA GLN A 619 -9.16 27.38 25.52
C GLN A 619 -9.30 26.79 26.93
N ASP A 620 -10.52 26.64 27.44
CA ASP A 620 -10.78 26.02 28.74
C ASP A 620 -10.35 24.55 28.78
N ASN A 621 -10.52 23.84 27.67
CA ASN A 621 -9.99 22.49 27.52
C ASN A 621 -8.44 22.51 27.49
N GLY A 622 -7.79 23.61 27.10
CA GLY A 622 -6.33 23.76 27.02
C GLY A 622 -5.72 23.21 25.71
N LEU A 623 -6.54 22.93 24.69
CA LEU A 623 -6.06 22.45 23.39
C LEU A 623 -5.31 23.54 22.62
N THR A 624 -5.81 24.77 22.65
CA THR A 624 -5.17 25.92 22.00
C THR A 624 -3.81 26.24 22.62
N ASP A 625 -3.70 26.13 23.95
CA ASP A 625 -2.43 26.38 24.66
C ASP A 625 -1.37 25.33 24.31
N VAL A 626 -1.77 24.06 24.22
CA VAL A 626 -0.89 22.97 23.76
C VAL A 626 -0.43 23.22 22.33
N MET A 627 -1.33 23.64 21.45
CA MET A 627 -1.00 23.95 20.05
C MET A 627 -0.02 25.11 19.95
N LEU A 628 -0.28 26.23 20.61
CA LEU A 628 0.58 27.41 20.61
C LEU A 628 1.96 27.09 21.19
N HIS A 629 2.01 26.40 22.32
CA HIS A 629 3.27 25.98 22.93
C HIS A 629 4.04 25.06 21.98
N ALA A 630 3.41 24.04 21.39
CA ALA A 630 4.06 23.11 20.48
C ALA A 630 4.64 23.81 19.24
N LEU A 631 3.91 24.76 18.64
CA LEU A 631 4.38 25.54 17.49
C LEU A 631 5.63 26.39 17.80
N LEU A 632 5.83 26.78 19.06
CA LEU A 632 6.98 27.56 19.50
C LEU A 632 8.20 26.70 19.83
N ILE A 633 8.00 25.50 20.37
CA ILE A 633 9.10 24.65 20.88
C ILE A 633 9.50 23.49 19.97
N LYS A 634 8.66 23.11 19.00
CA LYS A 634 8.93 21.97 18.11
C LYS A 634 9.56 22.46 16.81
N ASP A 635 10.76 21.97 16.52
CA ASP A 635 11.44 22.16 15.23
C ASP A 635 10.79 21.29 14.14
N VAL A 636 9.60 21.70 13.68
CA VAL A 636 8.91 21.09 12.54
C VAL A 636 9.02 22.06 11.38
N CYS A 637 9.96 21.84 10.45
CA CYS A 637 10.17 22.73 9.30
C CYS A 637 8.83 23.08 8.61
N PRO A 638 8.36 24.33 8.65
CA PRO A 638 7.14 24.74 7.98
C PRO A 638 7.49 25.16 6.56
N VAL A 639 7.53 24.20 5.63
CA VAL A 639 7.49 24.55 4.21
C VAL A 639 6.03 24.50 3.77
N MET A 640 5.45 25.70 3.65
CA MET A 640 4.09 26.06 3.22
C MET A 640 3.05 26.24 4.36
N ASN A 641 2.53 27.47 4.45
CA ASN A 641 1.32 27.93 5.18
C ASN A 641 1.42 28.46 6.62
N LEU A 642 2.56 28.99 7.07
CA LEU A 642 2.58 29.78 8.32
C LEU A 642 2.22 31.27 8.15
N SER A 643 2.07 31.77 6.91
CA SER A 643 1.79 33.19 6.64
C SER A 643 0.31 33.59 6.77
N LEU A 644 -0.57 32.68 7.21
CA LEU A 644 -2.01 32.95 7.40
C LEU A 644 -2.47 32.89 8.86
N VAL A 645 -1.58 32.57 9.80
CA VAL A 645 -1.94 32.39 11.23
C VAL A 645 -1.69 33.66 12.07
N LEU A 646 -1.07 34.69 11.50
CA LEU A 646 -0.72 35.94 12.22
C LEU A 646 -1.22 37.22 11.53
N SER A 647 -2.32 37.15 10.78
CA SER A 647 -2.98 38.32 10.20
C SER A 647 -4.49 38.21 10.26
#